data_AF-A0A503Y565-F1
#
_entry.id   AF-A0A503Y565-F1
#
_cell.length_a   1.000
_cell.length_b   1.000
_cell.length_c   1.000
_cell.angle_alpha   90.00
_cell.angle_beta   90.00
_cell.angle_gamma   90.00
#
_symmetry.space_group_name_H-M   'P 1'
#
loop_
_entity.id
_entity.type
_entity.pdbx_description
1 polymer ?
#
loop_
_entity_poly.entity_id
_entity_poly.type
_entity_poly.pdbx_seq_one_letter_code
_entity_poly.pdbx_strand_id
1 'polypeptide(L)'
;MATKEKEEVETEREGATDGPLLDLSDDAVKKMIKAAKKRGYVTMDELNSVLPSEEVTSEQIEDTMAMLSDMGINVVEDDEQGEEAEAGDTAADAEEDANELAEQTGTAVAATTTKKEPTDRTDDPVRMYLREMGSVELLSREGEIAIAKRIEAGRETMIAGLCESPLTFQAIIIWRDELNESKILLREIIDLEATYAGPEAKQAPVVERVEEAPKVEEKPRRGRDDEDDITNVGADTRGIGDDDEEDEDEASLSLAAMEAELRPQVMETLDVIADTYKKLRKLQDQQVENRLAAAGTLSPSQDRRLKELKDQLIKAVKSLSLNTARIEALVEQLYDINKRLVQNEGKLLRLAESYGVRREEFLKEYQGSELDPNWTRSIANLTSRGWKEFTKNEKDAIRDLRAEIQNLATETAISILEFRKIVNQVQKGEREAAIAKKEMVEANLRLVISIAKKYTNRGLQFLDLIQEGNIGLMKAVDKFEYRRGYKFSTYATWWIRQAITRSIADQARTIRIPVHMIETINKIVRTSRQMLHEIGREPTPEELAEKLAMPLEKVRKVLKIAKEPISLETPVGDEEDSHLGDFIEDKMAILPIDAAIQANLRETTTRVLASLTPREERVLRMRFGIGMNTDHTLEEVGQQFSVTRERIRQIEAKALRKLKHPSRSRKLRSFLDS
;
A
#
# COMPACT_ATOMS: atom_id res chain seq x y z
N MET A 1 -10.21 65.94 -46.43
CA MET A 1 -9.35 65.71 -45.24
C MET A 1 -10.26 65.35 -44.08
N ALA A 2 -9.87 64.31 -43.34
CA ALA A 2 -10.46 63.73 -42.11
C ALA A 2 -11.87 63.08 -42.29
N THR A 3 -11.94 61.81 -42.70
CA THR A 3 -11.87 60.55 -41.90
C THR A 3 -13.14 60.27 -41.09
N LYS A 4 -13.75 59.13 -41.43
CA LYS A 4 -15.01 58.59 -40.94
C LYS A 4 -14.62 57.44 -40.01
N GLU A 5 -14.62 57.67 -38.70
CA GLU A 5 -14.43 56.59 -37.73
C GLU A 5 -15.74 55.83 -37.56
N LYS A 6 -15.67 54.52 -37.83
CA LYS A 6 -16.69 53.53 -37.47
C LYS A 6 -16.26 52.93 -36.14
N GLU A 7 -17.22 52.79 -35.23
CA GLU A 7 -17.09 51.99 -34.01
C GLU A 7 -16.66 50.55 -34.34
N GLU A 8 -15.55 50.12 -33.76
CA GLU A 8 -15.19 48.72 -33.61
C GLU A 8 -15.78 48.20 -32.29
N VAL A 9 -16.61 47.17 -32.42
CA VAL A 9 -17.04 46.33 -31.30
C VAL A 9 -15.99 45.24 -31.16
N GLU A 10 -15.12 45.36 -30.17
CA GLU A 10 -14.27 44.25 -29.73
C GLU A 10 -15.18 43.15 -29.18
N THR A 11 -15.16 42.00 -29.84
CA THR A 11 -15.68 40.75 -29.27
C THR A 11 -14.49 39.96 -28.77
N GLU A 12 -14.28 40.01 -27.45
CA GLU A 12 -13.52 38.99 -26.75
C GLU A 12 -14.13 37.62 -27.09
N ARG A 13 -13.34 36.75 -27.70
CA ARG A 13 -13.65 35.32 -27.81
C ARG A 13 -12.75 34.55 -26.87
N GLU A 14 -13.31 34.22 -25.72
CA GLU A 14 -12.89 33.12 -24.88
C GLU A 14 -13.02 31.78 -25.62
N GLY A 15 -12.11 30.85 -25.34
CA GLY A 15 -12.29 29.42 -25.56
C GLY A 15 -11.27 28.81 -26.52
N ALA A 16 -10.11 28.41 -25.98
CA ALA A 16 -9.23 27.45 -26.63
C ALA A 16 -10.00 26.13 -26.81
N THR A 17 -10.36 25.81 -28.05
CA THR A 17 -11.01 24.56 -28.42
C THR A 17 -9.94 23.49 -28.61
N ASP A 18 -9.76 22.64 -27.59
CA ASP A 18 -8.87 21.49 -27.63
C ASP A 18 -9.48 20.41 -28.55
N GLY A 19 -8.90 20.26 -29.73
CA GLY A 19 -9.25 19.27 -30.74
C GLY A 19 -7.99 18.57 -31.27
N PRO A 20 -8.10 17.52 -32.11
CA PRO A 20 -6.94 16.88 -32.70
C PRO A 20 -6.10 17.92 -33.45
N LEU A 21 -4.85 18.12 -33.01
CA LEU A 21 -3.96 19.16 -33.54
C LEU A 21 -3.67 18.99 -35.03
N LEU A 22 -3.56 17.73 -35.49
CA LEU A 22 -3.61 17.42 -36.91
C LEU A 22 -5.06 17.17 -37.32
N ASP A 23 -5.77 18.23 -37.66
CA ASP A 23 -7.01 18.09 -38.41
C ASP A 23 -6.66 17.56 -39.81
N LEU A 24 -6.73 16.24 -40.00
CA LEU A 24 -6.57 15.59 -41.29
C LEU A 24 -7.58 16.06 -42.34
N SER A 25 -8.58 16.87 -41.95
CA SER A 25 -9.51 17.52 -42.86
C SER A 25 -8.99 18.88 -43.38
N ASP A 26 -8.01 19.48 -42.71
CA ASP A 26 -7.39 20.74 -43.11
C ASP A 26 -6.54 20.55 -44.38
N ASP A 27 -6.72 21.46 -45.33
CA ASP A 27 -6.06 21.41 -46.62
C ASP A 27 -4.57 21.77 -46.52
N ALA A 28 -4.16 22.54 -45.50
CA ALA A 28 -2.76 22.85 -45.24
C ALA A 28 -1.98 21.60 -44.79
N VAL A 29 -2.53 20.86 -43.81
CA VAL A 29 -1.98 19.60 -43.28
C VAL A 29 -1.90 18.53 -44.37
N LYS A 30 -2.95 18.35 -45.18
CA LYS A 30 -2.93 17.39 -46.31
C LYS A 30 -1.86 17.72 -47.35
N LYS A 31 -1.63 19.01 -47.62
CA LYS A 31 -0.63 19.45 -48.60
C LYS A 31 0.78 19.21 -48.08
N MET A 32 1.02 19.46 -46.78
CA MET A 32 2.28 19.13 -46.11
C MET A 32 2.53 17.62 -46.14
N ILE A 33 1.58 16.79 -45.68
CA ILE A 33 1.72 15.32 -45.69
C ILE A 33 1.96 14.76 -47.11
N LYS A 34 1.34 15.34 -48.14
CA LYS A 34 1.55 14.91 -49.54
C LYS A 34 2.91 15.33 -50.09
N ALA A 35 3.44 16.49 -49.68
CA ALA A 35 4.79 16.93 -50.05
C ALA A 35 5.84 16.11 -49.31
N ALA A 36 5.63 15.91 -48.02
CA ALA A 36 6.39 15.05 -47.12
C ALA A 36 6.53 13.62 -47.63
N LYS A 37 5.40 12.97 -47.96
CA LYS A 37 5.38 11.59 -48.48
C LYS A 37 6.06 11.44 -49.85
N LYS A 38 6.25 12.54 -50.58
CA LYS A 38 6.99 12.56 -51.85
C LYS A 38 8.49 12.78 -51.65
N ARG A 39 8.87 13.50 -50.59
CA ARG A 39 10.27 13.80 -50.22
C ARG A 39 10.87 12.80 -49.23
N GLY A 40 10.06 12.01 -48.54
CA GLY A 40 10.48 11.14 -47.44
C GLY A 40 10.72 11.86 -46.11
N TYR A 41 10.79 13.20 -46.09
CA TYR A 41 11.03 14.00 -44.89
C TYR A 41 10.21 15.29 -44.83
N VAL A 42 10.09 15.87 -43.62
CA VAL A 42 9.49 17.17 -43.31
C VAL A 42 10.47 17.96 -42.43
N THR A 43 10.66 19.24 -42.72
CA THR A 43 11.50 20.09 -41.87
C THR A 43 10.72 20.61 -40.66
N MET A 44 11.43 20.86 -39.55
CA MET A 44 10.81 21.41 -38.34
C MET A 44 10.15 22.78 -38.59
N ASP A 45 10.69 23.56 -39.52
CA ASP A 45 10.10 24.83 -39.96
C ASP A 45 8.80 24.64 -40.77
N GLU A 46 8.74 23.63 -41.65
CA GLU A 46 7.52 23.28 -42.37
C GLU A 46 6.43 22.78 -41.40
N LEU A 47 6.81 22.01 -40.36
CA LEU A 47 5.90 21.55 -39.31
C LEU A 47 5.38 22.71 -38.45
N ASN A 48 6.28 23.59 -37.99
CA ASN A 48 5.93 24.78 -37.19
C ASN A 48 5.11 25.81 -37.98
N SER A 49 5.21 25.83 -39.31
CA SER A 49 4.39 26.70 -40.17
C SER A 49 2.92 26.28 -40.23
N VAL A 50 2.64 24.99 -40.03
CA VAL A 50 1.30 24.40 -40.04
C VAL A 50 0.75 24.30 -38.62
N LEU A 51 1.63 24.13 -37.62
CA LEU A 51 1.30 24.08 -36.20
C LEU A 51 2.11 25.16 -35.45
N PRO A 52 1.54 26.35 -35.20
CA PRO A 52 2.24 27.41 -34.48
C PRO A 52 2.64 26.92 -33.07
N SER A 53 3.93 27.00 -32.74
CA SER A 53 4.49 26.55 -31.46
C SER A 53 3.93 27.27 -30.22
N GLU A 54 3.14 28.33 -30.39
CA GLU A 54 2.49 29.05 -29.29
C GLU A 54 1.20 28.39 -28.78
N GLU A 55 0.55 27.54 -29.58
CA GLU A 55 -0.72 26.88 -29.23
C GLU A 55 -0.56 25.40 -28.85
N VAL A 56 0.66 24.84 -28.96
CA VAL A 56 0.92 23.40 -28.86
C VAL A 56 1.87 23.07 -27.72
N THR A 57 1.53 22.06 -26.91
CA THR A 57 2.43 21.55 -25.86
C THR A 57 3.49 20.61 -26.44
N SER A 58 4.69 20.56 -25.83
CA SER A 58 5.80 19.73 -26.33
C SER A 58 5.45 18.24 -26.53
N GLU A 59 4.60 17.68 -25.67
CA GLU A 59 4.12 16.29 -25.79
C GLU A 59 3.23 16.08 -27.02
N GLN A 60 2.38 17.05 -27.36
CA GLN A 60 1.55 16.96 -28.56
C GLN A 60 2.39 17.04 -29.83
N ILE A 61 3.51 17.79 -29.80
CA ILE A 61 4.48 17.83 -30.90
C ILE A 61 5.14 16.44 -31.05
N GLU A 62 5.54 15.80 -29.96
CA GLU A 62 6.09 14.43 -29.98
C GLU A 62 5.08 13.41 -30.51
N ASP A 63 3.80 13.48 -30.11
CA ASP A 63 2.74 12.63 -30.64
C ASP A 63 2.53 12.84 -32.15
N THR A 64 2.56 14.09 -32.62
CA THR A 64 2.47 14.38 -34.06
C THR A 64 3.71 13.90 -34.83
N MET A 65 4.90 13.97 -34.21
CA MET A 65 6.15 13.49 -34.79
C MET A 65 6.16 11.95 -34.89
N ALA A 66 5.66 11.26 -33.86
CA ALA A 66 5.46 9.82 -33.86
C ALA A 66 4.42 9.39 -34.92
N MET A 67 3.31 10.11 -35.04
CA MET A 67 2.30 9.86 -36.07
C MET A 67 2.85 10.07 -37.49
N LEU A 68 3.71 11.07 -37.71
CA LEU A 68 4.38 11.30 -38.99
C LEU A 68 5.41 10.20 -39.29
N SER A 69 6.15 9.74 -38.28
CA SER A 69 7.10 8.63 -38.38
C SER A 69 6.40 7.31 -38.72
N ASP A 70 5.27 7.00 -38.07
CA ASP A 70 4.41 5.84 -38.38
C ASP A 70 3.86 5.89 -39.82
N MET A 71 3.70 7.09 -40.37
CA MET A 71 3.31 7.31 -41.77
C MET A 71 4.49 7.25 -42.76
N GLY A 72 5.71 6.99 -42.28
CA GLY A 72 6.94 6.87 -43.07
C GLY A 72 7.55 8.22 -43.48
N ILE A 73 7.35 9.27 -42.68
CA ILE A 73 7.90 10.61 -42.92
C ILE A 73 8.86 10.95 -41.78
N ASN A 74 10.13 11.17 -42.07
CA ASN A 74 11.11 11.57 -41.06
C ASN A 74 11.09 13.08 -40.84
N VAL A 75 11.16 13.55 -39.59
CA VAL A 75 11.19 14.98 -39.27
C VAL A 75 12.63 15.40 -39.01
N VAL A 76 13.12 16.40 -39.76
CA VAL A 76 14.52 16.82 -39.78
C VAL A 76 14.64 18.30 -39.41
N GLU A 77 15.73 18.70 -38.75
CA GLU A 77 15.92 20.10 -38.33
C GLU A 77 16.24 21.04 -39.50
N ASP A 78 16.99 20.59 -40.51
CA ASP A 78 17.37 21.37 -41.70
C ASP A 78 17.30 20.53 -43.01
N ASP A 79 17.06 21.20 -44.14
CA ASP A 79 16.98 20.55 -45.47
C ASP A 79 18.28 19.80 -45.85
N GLU A 80 19.45 20.28 -45.39
CA GLU A 80 20.76 19.65 -45.67
C GLU A 80 20.91 18.26 -45.01
N GLN A 81 20.30 18.05 -43.85
CA GLN A 81 20.29 16.74 -43.17
C GLN A 81 19.27 15.77 -43.80
N GLY A 82 18.22 16.29 -44.44
CA GLY A 82 17.23 15.48 -45.15
C GLY A 82 17.79 14.81 -46.41
N GLU A 83 18.68 15.51 -47.13
CA GLU A 83 19.36 14.96 -48.30
C GLU A 83 20.39 13.87 -47.94
N GLU A 84 21.01 13.93 -46.76
CA GLU A 84 21.89 12.86 -46.25
C GLU A 84 21.12 11.60 -45.82
N ALA A 85 19.89 11.76 -45.30
CA ALA A 85 19.03 10.64 -44.92
C ALA A 85 18.52 9.84 -46.16
N GLU A 86 18.19 10.49 -47.28
CA GLU A 86 17.86 9.79 -48.54
C GLU A 86 19.06 9.01 -49.11
N ALA A 87 20.28 9.48 -48.89
CA ALA A 87 21.50 8.79 -49.34
C ALA A 87 21.79 7.52 -48.52
N GLY A 88 21.29 7.42 -47.28
CA GLY A 88 21.44 6.25 -46.42
C GLY A 88 20.43 5.13 -46.68
N ASP A 89 19.22 5.46 -47.15
CA ASP A 89 18.09 4.52 -47.20
C ASP A 89 17.88 3.86 -48.59
N THR A 90 18.66 4.22 -49.61
CA THR A 90 18.58 3.62 -50.96
C THR A 90 19.21 2.22 -51.08
N ALA A 91 19.58 1.58 -49.97
CA ALA A 91 20.18 0.24 -49.97
C ALA A 91 19.21 -0.90 -49.58
N ALA A 92 17.96 -0.62 -49.19
CA ALA A 92 17.01 -1.63 -48.79
C ALA A 92 15.61 -1.33 -49.33
N ASP A 93 15.34 -1.75 -50.57
CA ASP A 93 14.07 -2.40 -50.96
C ASP A 93 13.90 -2.36 -52.48
N ALA A 94 14.34 -3.44 -53.12
CA ALA A 94 13.90 -3.81 -54.45
C ALA A 94 13.58 -5.31 -54.43
N GLU A 95 12.32 -5.66 -54.19
CA GLU A 95 11.62 -6.79 -54.82
C GLU A 95 10.14 -6.85 -54.38
N GLU A 96 9.23 -6.77 -55.37
CA GLU A 96 7.87 -7.33 -55.53
C GLU A 96 6.82 -7.13 -54.38
N ASP A 97 5.57 -6.71 -54.65
CA ASP A 97 4.63 -7.47 -55.48
C ASP A 97 3.40 -6.64 -55.94
N ALA A 98 2.78 -7.11 -57.02
CA ALA A 98 1.60 -6.56 -57.68
C ALA A 98 0.28 -7.27 -57.26
N ASN A 99 -0.87 -6.71 -57.70
CA ASN A 99 -2.26 -7.23 -57.60
C ASN A 99 -2.94 -7.08 -56.22
N GLU A 100 -4.20 -6.67 -56.03
CA GLU A 100 -5.43 -6.68 -56.83
C GLU A 100 -6.40 -5.57 -56.36
N LEU A 101 -7.15 -4.97 -57.30
CA LEU A 101 -8.44 -4.30 -57.05
C LEU A 101 -9.55 -5.36 -56.92
N ALA A 102 -10.45 -5.24 -55.94
CA ALA A 102 -11.92 -5.17 -56.15
C ALA A 102 -12.73 -5.18 -54.84
N GLU A 103 -13.61 -4.17 -54.75
CA GLU A 103 -15.01 -4.18 -54.28
C GLU A 103 -15.41 -4.87 -52.96
N GLN A 104 -16.03 -4.09 -52.07
CA GLN A 104 -17.48 -4.25 -51.87
C GLN A 104 -18.15 -3.02 -51.25
N THR A 105 -19.12 -2.52 -52.01
CA THR A 105 -20.13 -1.53 -51.63
C THR A 105 -21.11 -2.07 -50.59
N GLY A 106 -21.42 -1.23 -49.60
CA GLY A 106 -22.79 -1.00 -49.14
C GLY A 106 -23.41 -2.00 -48.15
N THR A 107 -23.56 -1.58 -46.89
CA THR A 107 -24.87 -1.68 -46.24
C THR A 107 -24.98 -0.66 -45.12
N ALA A 108 -25.86 0.32 -45.34
CA ALA A 108 -26.36 1.18 -44.28
C ALA A 108 -27.27 0.36 -43.36
N VAL A 109 -26.91 0.24 -42.09
CA VAL A 109 -27.87 -0.06 -41.03
C VAL A 109 -27.67 0.98 -39.94
N ALA A 110 -28.71 1.78 -39.76
CA ALA A 110 -28.80 2.80 -38.73
C ALA A 110 -28.64 2.19 -37.34
N ALA A 111 -27.57 2.56 -36.65
CA ALA A 111 -27.52 2.57 -35.20
C ALA A 111 -27.30 4.03 -34.79
N THR A 112 -28.33 4.62 -34.23
CA THR A 112 -28.31 5.91 -33.52
C THR A 112 -27.27 5.85 -32.41
N THR A 113 -26.05 6.30 -32.71
CA THR A 113 -25.10 6.72 -31.69
C THR A 113 -25.51 8.11 -31.22
N THR A 114 -26.14 8.17 -30.05
CA THR A 114 -26.09 9.36 -29.21
C THR A 114 -24.65 9.86 -29.17
N LYS A 115 -24.41 11.06 -29.68
CA LYS A 115 -23.14 11.78 -29.55
C LYS A 115 -22.78 11.82 -28.06
N LYS A 116 -21.88 10.94 -27.64
CA LYS A 116 -20.94 11.26 -26.56
C LYS A 116 -19.79 11.98 -27.22
N GLU A 117 -19.45 13.14 -26.68
CA GLU A 117 -18.27 13.92 -27.05
C GLU A 117 -17.03 13.01 -27.12
N PRO A 118 -16.10 13.25 -28.06
CA PRO A 118 -14.83 12.55 -28.06
C PRO A 118 -14.10 12.96 -26.80
N THR A 119 -13.95 12.02 -25.86
CA THR A 119 -13.16 12.23 -24.65
C THR A 119 -11.71 12.47 -25.05
N ASP A 120 -11.15 13.62 -24.68
CA ASP A 120 -9.71 13.89 -24.65
C ASP A 120 -8.98 12.75 -23.95
N ARG A 121 -8.33 11.90 -24.75
CA ARG A 121 -7.44 10.85 -24.28
C ARG A 121 -6.05 11.45 -24.20
N THR A 122 -5.77 12.15 -23.11
CA THR A 122 -4.40 12.37 -22.68
C THR A 122 -3.90 11.08 -22.02
N ASP A 123 -2.75 10.57 -22.46
CA ASP A 123 -2.19 9.32 -21.94
C ASP A 123 -1.34 9.53 -20.66
N ASP A 124 -1.09 10.78 -20.25
CA ASP A 124 -0.41 11.10 -18.97
C ASP A 124 -1.33 10.88 -17.76
N PRO A 125 -1.04 9.89 -16.90
CA PRO A 125 -1.83 9.62 -15.71
C PRO A 125 -1.82 10.78 -14.70
N VAL A 126 -0.79 11.64 -14.69
CA VAL A 126 -0.72 12.82 -13.81
C VAL A 126 -1.79 13.83 -14.21
N ARG A 127 -1.88 14.17 -15.50
CA ARG A 127 -2.93 15.06 -16.02
C ARG A 127 -4.34 14.51 -15.77
N MET A 128 -4.55 13.21 -16.01
CA MET A 128 -5.84 12.57 -15.70
C MET A 128 -6.24 12.75 -14.24
N TYR A 129 -5.30 12.49 -13.32
CA TYR A 129 -5.51 12.63 -11.89
C TYR A 129 -5.77 14.09 -11.47
N LEU A 130 -5.00 15.05 -11.99
CA LEU A 130 -5.20 16.48 -11.71
C LEU A 130 -6.56 16.98 -12.19
N ARG A 131 -7.04 16.50 -13.34
CA ARG A 131 -8.36 16.84 -13.89
C ARG A 131 -9.50 16.30 -13.01
N GLU A 132 -9.44 15.03 -12.64
CA GLU A 132 -10.45 14.40 -11.77
C GLU A 132 -10.51 15.09 -10.41
N MET A 133 -9.37 15.36 -9.79
CA MET A 133 -9.32 16.09 -8.53
C MET A 133 -9.78 17.55 -8.68
N GLY A 134 -9.49 18.19 -9.81
CA GLY A 134 -9.92 19.55 -10.13
C GLY A 134 -11.43 19.76 -10.05
N SER A 135 -12.22 18.70 -10.25
CA SER A 135 -13.68 18.72 -10.21
C SER A 135 -14.29 18.89 -8.81
N VAL A 136 -13.53 18.57 -7.74
CA VAL A 136 -14.02 18.63 -6.35
C VAL A 136 -13.79 20.02 -5.77
N GLU A 137 -14.81 20.66 -5.19
CA GLU A 137 -14.68 22.00 -4.57
C GLU A 137 -13.83 21.99 -3.29
N LEU A 138 -13.18 23.11 -2.96
CA LEU A 138 -12.45 23.25 -1.70
C LEU A 138 -13.42 23.43 -0.53
N LEU A 139 -13.12 22.78 0.59
CA LEU A 139 -13.94 22.83 1.79
C LEU A 139 -13.65 24.08 2.63
N SER A 140 -14.69 24.71 3.17
CA SER A 140 -14.55 25.76 4.18
C SER A 140 -14.30 25.16 5.57
N ARG A 141 -13.81 25.95 6.52
CA ARG A 141 -13.64 25.50 7.93
C ARG A 141 -14.94 24.97 8.54
N GLU A 142 -16.08 25.58 8.20
CA GLU A 142 -17.39 25.12 8.66
C GLU A 142 -17.77 23.78 8.02
N GLY A 143 -17.44 23.60 6.74
CA GLY A 143 -17.57 22.34 6.03
C GLY A 143 -16.73 21.22 6.66
N GLU A 144 -15.47 21.50 7.03
CA GLU A 144 -14.58 20.54 7.70
C GLU A 144 -15.22 20.03 9.01
N ILE A 145 -15.74 20.96 9.82
CA ILE A 145 -16.39 20.63 11.09
C ILE A 145 -17.70 19.86 10.85
N ALA A 146 -18.47 20.21 9.82
CA ALA A 146 -19.71 19.53 9.47
C ALA A 146 -19.47 18.07 9.06
N ILE A 147 -18.44 17.82 8.24
CA ILE A 147 -18.06 16.47 7.83
C ILE A 147 -17.50 15.69 9.03
N ALA A 148 -16.65 16.29 9.87
CA ALA A 148 -16.13 15.64 11.07
C ALA A 148 -17.26 15.21 12.03
N LYS A 149 -18.29 16.06 12.21
CA LYS A 149 -19.49 15.71 12.98
C LYS A 149 -20.29 14.56 12.35
N ARG A 150 -20.39 14.50 11.02
CA ARG A 150 -21.04 13.39 10.30
C ARG A 150 -20.28 12.07 10.50
N ILE A 151 -18.94 12.11 10.46
CA ILE A 151 -18.09 10.94 10.74
C ILE A 151 -18.32 10.46 12.18
N GLU A 152 -18.32 11.37 13.16
CA GLU A 152 -18.58 11.03 14.57
C GLU A 152 -19.99 10.45 14.77
N ALA A 153 -21.02 11.04 14.15
CA ALA A 153 -22.39 10.55 14.22
C ALA A 153 -22.57 9.16 13.59
N GLY A 154 -21.91 8.89 12.45
CA GLY A 154 -21.90 7.58 11.81
C GLY A 154 -21.22 6.52 12.70
N ARG A 155 -20.07 6.87 13.29
CA ARG A 155 -19.38 6.02 14.28
C ARG A 155 -20.23 5.77 15.52
N GLU A 156 -20.89 6.79 16.05
CA GLU A 156 -21.77 6.65 17.21
C GLU A 156 -22.98 5.75 16.90
N THR A 157 -23.55 5.86 15.71
CA THR A 157 -24.66 4.99 15.25
C THR A 157 -24.21 3.54 15.14
N MET A 158 -22.99 3.30 14.64
CA MET A 158 -22.37 1.98 14.58
C MET A 158 -22.15 1.41 15.99
N ILE A 159 -21.52 2.16 16.89
CA ILE A 159 -21.28 1.74 18.27
C ILE A 159 -22.59 1.47 18.99
N ALA A 160 -23.60 2.32 18.80
CA ALA A 160 -24.93 2.10 19.38
C ALA A 160 -25.55 0.79 18.89
N GLY A 161 -25.44 0.47 17.60
CA GLY A 161 -25.88 -0.82 17.04
C GLY A 161 -25.11 -2.01 17.62
N LEU A 162 -23.79 -1.91 17.75
CA LEU A 162 -22.98 -2.96 18.38
C LEU A 162 -23.36 -3.17 19.84
N CYS A 163 -23.64 -2.11 20.60
CA CYS A 163 -24.09 -2.19 21.98
C CYS A 163 -25.51 -2.78 22.14
N GLU A 164 -26.28 -2.94 21.06
CA GLU A 164 -27.54 -3.69 21.11
C GLU A 164 -27.31 -5.20 21.01
N SER A 165 -26.16 -5.62 20.48
CA SER A 165 -25.77 -7.03 20.36
C SER A 165 -25.19 -7.58 21.67
N PRO A 166 -25.74 -8.66 22.24
CA PRO A 166 -25.19 -9.36 23.40
C PRO A 166 -23.78 -9.91 23.18
N LEU A 167 -23.41 -10.20 21.94
CA LEU A 167 -22.08 -10.70 21.57
C LEU A 167 -20.98 -9.68 21.89
N THR A 168 -21.27 -8.39 21.68
CA THR A 168 -20.36 -7.30 22.01
C THR A 168 -19.97 -7.30 23.48
N PHE A 169 -20.95 -7.47 24.37
CA PHE A 169 -20.67 -7.52 25.81
C PHE A 169 -19.96 -8.81 26.22
N GLN A 170 -20.27 -9.94 25.57
CA GLN A 170 -19.54 -11.18 25.81
C GLN A 170 -18.06 -11.04 25.45
N ALA A 171 -17.75 -10.40 24.31
CA ALA A 171 -16.39 -10.08 23.92
C ALA A 171 -15.70 -9.11 24.90
N ILE A 172 -16.39 -8.06 25.34
CA ILE A 172 -15.85 -7.11 26.34
C ILE A 172 -15.54 -7.82 27.67
N ILE A 173 -16.38 -8.77 28.11
CA ILE A 173 -16.13 -9.57 29.31
C ILE A 173 -14.91 -10.46 29.13
N ILE A 174 -14.76 -11.09 27.97
CA ILE A 174 -13.56 -11.88 27.66
C ILE A 174 -12.31 -11.00 27.72
N TRP A 175 -12.34 -9.80 27.13
CA TRP A 175 -11.22 -8.87 27.19
C TRP A 175 -10.91 -8.41 28.61
N ARG A 176 -11.92 -8.16 29.45
CA ARG A 176 -11.74 -7.86 30.87
C ARG A 176 -11.03 -9.00 31.59
N ASP A 177 -11.45 -10.25 31.36
CA ASP A 177 -10.86 -11.42 32.02
C ASP A 177 -9.42 -11.65 31.53
N GLU A 178 -9.15 -11.49 30.22
CA GLU A 178 -7.79 -11.54 29.65
C GLU A 178 -6.87 -10.41 30.16
N LEU A 179 -7.42 -9.21 30.39
CA LEU A 179 -6.69 -8.09 30.97
C LEU A 179 -6.35 -8.32 32.45
N ASN A 180 -7.26 -8.95 33.20
CA ASN A 180 -7.04 -9.43 34.56
C ASN A 180 -5.95 -10.50 34.62
N GLU A 181 -5.94 -11.42 33.65
CA GLU A 181 -4.92 -12.47 33.52
C GLU A 181 -3.59 -11.97 32.91
N SER A 182 -3.47 -10.67 32.61
CA SER A 182 -2.30 -10.05 31.96
C SER A 182 -1.93 -10.68 30.60
N LYS A 183 -2.91 -11.26 29.89
CA LYS A 183 -2.72 -11.79 28.53
C LYS A 183 -2.73 -10.70 27.47
N ILE A 184 -3.52 -9.66 27.70
CA ILE A 184 -3.64 -8.49 26.81
C ILE A 184 -3.31 -7.21 27.57
N LEU A 185 -2.82 -6.21 26.85
CA LEU A 185 -2.48 -4.89 27.38
C LEU A 185 -3.68 -3.94 27.23
N LEU A 186 -3.77 -2.93 28.11
CA LEU A 186 -4.89 -1.98 28.12
C LEU A 186 -5.00 -1.22 26.79
N ARG A 187 -3.85 -0.86 26.21
CA ARG A 187 -3.75 -0.16 24.91
C ARG A 187 -4.36 -0.92 23.72
N GLU A 188 -4.50 -2.24 23.86
CA GLU A 188 -5.13 -3.06 22.82
C GLU A 188 -6.64 -3.06 22.90
N ILE A 189 -7.21 -2.65 24.05
CA ILE A 189 -8.65 -2.57 24.28
C ILE A 189 -9.13 -1.14 24.08
N ILE A 190 -8.35 -0.17 24.55
CA ILE A 190 -8.73 1.24 24.65
C ILE A 190 -7.71 2.12 23.95
N ASP A 191 -8.21 3.17 23.31
CA ASP A 191 -7.40 4.27 22.84
C ASP A 191 -6.96 5.13 24.03
N LEU A 192 -5.71 4.93 24.47
CA LEU A 192 -5.11 5.63 25.60
C LEU A 192 -5.09 7.15 25.40
N GLU A 193 -4.85 7.62 24.18
CA GLU A 193 -4.76 9.06 23.88
C GLU A 193 -6.14 9.70 23.98
N ALA A 194 -7.16 9.07 23.38
CA ALA A 194 -8.53 9.57 23.43
C ALA A 194 -9.12 9.53 24.85
N THR A 195 -8.79 8.52 25.66
CA THR A 195 -9.23 8.44 27.07
C THR A 195 -8.52 9.50 27.92
N TYR A 196 -7.21 9.69 27.72
CA TYR A 196 -6.41 10.66 28.47
C TYR A 196 -6.64 12.11 28.03
N ALA A 197 -7.15 12.37 26.82
CA ALA A 197 -7.50 13.73 26.36
C ALA A 197 -8.97 14.11 26.60
N GLY A 198 -9.79 13.16 27.10
CA GLY A 198 -11.22 13.35 27.34
C GLY A 198 -11.52 14.43 28.40
N PRO A 199 -12.77 14.96 28.45
CA PRO A 199 -13.17 15.96 29.44
C PRO A 199 -13.00 15.51 30.90
N GLU A 200 -12.90 14.21 31.17
CA GLU A 200 -12.64 13.64 32.50
C GLU A 200 -11.16 13.68 32.90
N ALA A 201 -10.22 13.73 31.95
CA ALA A 201 -8.79 13.77 32.24
C ALA A 201 -8.30 15.13 32.77
N LYS A 202 -9.11 16.18 32.64
CA LYS A 202 -8.86 17.49 33.27
C LYS A 202 -8.91 17.45 34.81
N GLN A 203 -9.28 16.33 35.42
CA GLN A 203 -9.29 16.14 36.88
C GLN A 203 -8.02 15.43 37.42
N ALA A 204 -7.08 15.03 36.56
CA ALA A 204 -5.79 14.52 37.02
C ALA A 204 -4.93 15.68 37.58
N PRO A 205 -4.27 15.51 38.75
CA PRO A 205 -3.40 16.54 39.29
C PRO A 205 -2.22 16.75 38.33
N VAL A 206 -2.02 17.99 37.89
CA VAL A 206 -0.80 18.40 37.20
C VAL A 206 0.35 18.14 38.17
N VAL A 207 1.17 17.13 37.90
CA VAL A 207 2.40 16.91 38.65
C VAL A 207 3.34 18.08 38.32
N GLU A 208 3.57 18.96 39.31
CA GLU A 208 4.64 19.95 39.26
C GLU A 208 5.95 19.22 38.99
N ARG A 209 6.52 19.43 37.79
CA ARG A 209 7.88 19.00 37.46
C ARG A 209 8.85 19.71 38.40
N VAL A 210 9.64 18.94 39.14
CA VAL A 210 10.78 19.44 39.91
C VAL A 210 11.78 20.06 38.93
N GLU A 211 11.98 21.37 39.03
CA GLU A 211 13.04 22.10 38.35
C GLU A 211 14.41 21.72 38.93
N GLU A 212 15.33 21.24 38.11
CA GLU A 212 16.77 21.27 38.40
C GLU A 212 17.52 22.15 37.38
N ALA A 213 17.70 23.42 37.78
CA ALA A 213 18.87 24.31 37.61
C ALA A 213 19.32 24.78 36.20
N PRO A 214 20.02 25.95 36.07
CA PRO A 214 19.56 27.02 35.20
C PRO A 214 20.28 27.09 33.84
N LYS A 215 19.50 27.41 32.79
CA LYS A 215 20.03 27.89 31.51
C LYS A 215 20.47 29.36 31.66
N VAL A 216 21.65 29.67 31.14
CA VAL A 216 22.25 31.01 31.08
C VAL A 216 21.38 31.91 30.19
N GLU A 217 21.01 33.08 30.73
CA GLU A 217 20.27 34.12 30.01
C GLU A 217 21.12 34.73 28.87
N GLU A 218 20.67 34.61 27.62
CA GLU A 218 20.99 35.59 26.57
C GLU A 218 19.77 36.46 26.27
N LYS A 219 19.99 37.77 26.33
CA LYS A 219 18.98 38.83 26.21
C LYS A 219 18.38 38.90 24.79
N PRO A 220 17.09 39.26 24.65
CA PRO A 220 16.49 39.48 23.35
C PRO A 220 16.97 40.82 22.77
N ARG A 221 17.49 40.80 21.53
CA ARG A 221 17.64 42.03 20.73
C ARG A 221 16.31 42.34 20.04
N ARG A 222 15.84 43.56 20.30
CA ARG A 222 14.60 44.17 19.77
C ARG A 222 14.67 44.31 18.26
N GLY A 223 13.49 44.26 17.66
CA GLY A 223 13.27 44.20 16.22
C GLY A 223 13.57 45.48 15.46
N ARG A 224 13.42 45.34 14.16
CA ARG A 224 13.21 46.45 13.24
C ARG A 224 12.25 45.96 12.16
N ASP A 225 11.07 46.56 12.15
CA ASP A 225 10.15 46.55 11.01
C ASP A 225 10.86 47.15 9.79
N ASP A 226 10.61 46.60 8.61
CA ASP A 226 10.44 47.38 7.38
C ASP A 226 9.62 46.54 6.37
N GLU A 227 8.65 47.22 5.79
CA GLU A 227 7.57 46.77 4.90
C GLU A 227 8.05 46.38 3.49
N ASP A 228 7.27 45.51 2.85
CA ASP A 228 6.99 45.39 1.40
C ASP A 228 8.09 45.76 0.37
N ASP A 229 8.59 44.75 -0.37
CA ASP A 229 8.68 44.87 -1.83
C ASP A 229 8.64 43.49 -2.52
N ILE A 230 7.48 43.19 -3.09
CA ILE A 230 7.25 42.08 -4.01
C ILE A 230 7.59 42.61 -5.39
N THR A 231 8.84 42.50 -5.85
CA THR A 231 9.21 42.36 -7.27
C THR A 231 10.73 42.21 -7.44
N ASN A 232 11.24 40.98 -7.45
CA ASN A 232 12.26 40.63 -8.44
C ASN A 232 12.34 39.12 -8.63
N VAL A 233 12.10 38.69 -9.86
CA VAL A 233 12.11 37.31 -10.31
C VAL A 233 13.55 36.99 -10.69
N GLY A 234 14.21 36.14 -9.91
CA GLY A 234 15.58 35.72 -10.18
C GLY A 234 15.99 34.60 -9.24
N ALA A 235 16.19 33.42 -9.83
CA ALA A 235 16.55 32.17 -9.18
C ALA A 235 17.58 32.32 -8.03
N ASP A 236 17.13 32.06 -6.81
CA ASP A 236 18.02 31.56 -5.74
C ASP A 236 17.15 30.79 -4.74
N THR A 237 17.34 29.47 -4.69
CA THR A 237 16.72 28.59 -3.69
C THR A 237 17.44 28.82 -2.36
N ARG A 238 17.01 29.82 -1.61
CA ARG A 238 17.45 30.02 -0.21
C ARG A 238 16.28 30.25 0.72
N GLY A 239 16.26 29.44 1.77
CA GLY A 239 15.82 29.87 3.09
C GLY A 239 14.33 29.86 3.35
N ILE A 240 13.76 28.66 3.49
CA ILE A 240 12.72 28.46 4.51
C ILE A 240 13.43 27.71 5.63
N GLY A 241 13.52 28.36 6.79
CA GLY A 241 14.09 27.79 8.01
C GLY A 241 13.41 26.45 8.29
N ASP A 242 14.22 25.41 8.26
CA ASP A 242 13.91 24.05 8.74
C ASP A 242 14.48 23.90 10.17
N ASP A 243 14.49 25.01 10.92
CA ASP A 243 14.93 25.05 12.31
C ASP A 243 13.71 24.78 13.21
N ASP A 244 13.89 23.78 14.09
CA ASP A 244 13.14 23.51 15.32
C ASP A 244 11.86 22.64 15.27
N GLU A 245 11.85 21.49 14.57
CA GLU A 245 10.83 20.44 14.83
C GLU A 245 11.39 19.00 14.96
N GLU A 246 12.70 18.80 15.12
CA GLU A 246 13.28 17.44 15.29
C GLU A 246 13.51 17.00 16.77
N ASP A 247 13.14 17.82 17.77
CA ASP A 247 13.35 17.52 19.21
C ASP A 247 12.06 17.47 20.06
N GLU A 248 10.84 17.50 19.49
CA GLU A 248 9.59 17.50 20.27
C GLU A 248 9.09 16.11 20.71
N ASP A 249 9.73 15.02 20.29
CA ASP A 249 9.30 13.66 20.63
C ASP A 249 9.66 13.23 22.07
N GLU A 250 10.46 14.00 22.82
CA GLU A 250 10.83 13.68 24.22
C GLU A 250 9.80 14.15 25.27
N ALA A 251 8.72 14.84 24.88
CA ALA A 251 7.77 15.44 25.82
C ALA A 251 6.43 14.68 26.01
N SER A 252 6.28 13.48 25.43
CA SER A 252 5.09 12.65 25.67
C SER A 252 5.32 11.70 26.85
N LEU A 253 4.34 11.61 27.78
CA LEU A 253 4.34 10.58 28.82
C LEU A 253 4.49 9.20 28.15
N SER A 254 5.38 8.36 28.67
CA SER A 254 5.53 6.99 28.15
C SER A 254 4.17 6.28 28.17
N LEU A 255 3.83 5.57 27.09
CA LEU A 255 2.57 4.81 26.97
C LEU A 255 2.32 3.87 28.17
N ALA A 256 3.39 3.35 28.77
CA ALA A 256 3.32 2.52 29.97
C ALA A 256 2.87 3.29 31.23
N ALA A 257 3.24 4.58 31.34
CA ALA A 257 2.83 5.43 32.44
C ALA A 257 1.33 5.77 32.33
N MET A 258 0.85 6.13 31.14
CA MET A 258 -0.59 6.38 30.89
C MET A 258 -1.43 5.12 31.16
N GLU A 259 -0.94 3.95 30.75
CA GLU A 259 -1.61 2.67 30.99
C GLU A 259 -1.76 2.36 32.50
N ALA A 260 -0.73 2.65 33.30
CA ALA A 260 -0.78 2.40 34.74
C ALA A 260 -1.81 3.27 35.46
N GLU A 261 -1.98 4.53 35.01
CA GLU A 261 -2.95 5.48 35.60
C GLU A 261 -4.39 5.16 35.22
N LEU A 262 -4.64 4.80 33.96
CA LEU A 262 -6.00 4.53 33.46
C LEU A 262 -6.52 3.14 33.81
N ARG A 263 -5.64 2.17 34.09
CA ARG A 263 -6.02 0.78 34.36
C ARG A 263 -7.09 0.63 35.47
N PRO A 264 -6.99 1.26 36.65
CA PRO A 264 -7.99 1.09 37.71
C PRO A 264 -9.38 1.60 37.30
N GLN A 265 -9.44 2.81 36.73
CA GLN A 265 -10.68 3.44 36.30
C GLN A 265 -11.37 2.61 35.21
N VAL A 266 -10.59 2.18 34.20
CA VAL A 266 -11.11 1.32 33.15
C VAL A 266 -11.65 0.00 33.71
N MET A 267 -10.89 -0.65 34.60
CA MET A 267 -11.32 -1.94 35.15
C MET A 267 -12.62 -1.82 35.94
N GLU A 268 -12.80 -0.74 36.69
CA GLU A 268 -14.08 -0.47 37.36
C GLU A 268 -15.23 -0.34 36.36
N THR A 269 -15.03 0.37 35.24
CA THR A 269 -16.07 0.46 34.20
C THR A 269 -16.37 -0.89 33.54
N LEU A 270 -15.35 -1.71 33.27
CA LEU A 270 -15.50 -3.05 32.70
C LEU A 270 -16.22 -4.01 33.67
N ASP A 271 -15.97 -3.88 34.98
CA ASP A 271 -16.66 -4.60 36.04
C ASP A 271 -18.16 -4.27 36.07
N VAL A 272 -18.49 -2.97 36.00
CA VAL A 272 -19.88 -2.49 35.92
C VAL A 272 -20.58 -3.03 34.67
N ILE A 273 -19.90 -3.04 33.52
CA ILE A 273 -20.43 -3.62 32.28
C ILE A 273 -20.71 -5.12 32.46
N ALA A 274 -19.76 -5.88 33.00
CA ALA A 274 -19.88 -7.32 33.20
C ALA A 274 -21.08 -7.68 34.11
N ASP A 275 -21.24 -6.97 35.24
CA ASP A 275 -22.32 -7.23 36.18
C ASP A 275 -23.70 -6.79 35.68
N THR A 276 -23.75 -5.70 34.91
CA THR A 276 -24.99 -5.24 34.26
C THR A 276 -25.41 -6.22 33.16
N TYR A 277 -24.45 -6.72 32.37
CA TYR A 277 -24.71 -7.71 31.32
C TYR A 277 -25.20 -9.06 31.88
N LYS A 278 -24.63 -9.55 33.00
CA LYS A 278 -25.14 -10.78 33.65
C LYS A 278 -26.62 -10.69 34.01
N LYS A 279 -27.11 -9.51 34.41
CA LYS A 279 -28.53 -9.27 34.71
C LYS A 279 -29.37 -9.21 33.43
N LEU A 280 -28.85 -8.57 32.39
CA LEU A 280 -29.48 -8.48 31.07
C LEU A 280 -29.63 -9.86 30.42
N ARG A 281 -28.57 -10.67 30.42
CA ARG A 281 -28.52 -11.99 29.78
C ARG A 281 -29.58 -12.95 30.33
N LYS A 282 -29.76 -12.97 31.66
CA LYS A 282 -30.83 -13.77 32.31
C LYS A 282 -32.23 -13.42 31.80
N LEU A 283 -32.51 -12.14 31.53
CA LEU A 283 -33.80 -11.70 30.99
C LEU A 283 -33.93 -12.02 29.50
N GLN A 284 -32.83 -11.94 28.73
CA GLN A 284 -32.81 -12.31 27.31
C GLN A 284 -32.98 -13.81 27.08
N ASP A 285 -32.31 -14.65 27.88
CA ASP A 285 -32.45 -16.10 27.79
C ASP A 285 -33.92 -16.51 28.09
N GLN A 286 -34.54 -15.91 29.12
CA GLN A 286 -35.97 -16.09 29.40
C GLN A 286 -36.86 -15.64 28.23
N GLN A 287 -36.49 -14.59 27.50
CA GLN A 287 -37.24 -14.12 26.33
C GLN A 287 -37.16 -15.12 25.17
N VAL A 288 -35.98 -15.67 24.92
CA VAL A 288 -35.75 -16.67 23.86
C VAL A 288 -36.48 -17.97 24.20
N GLU A 289 -36.38 -18.44 25.45
CA GLU A 289 -37.10 -19.62 25.95
C GLU A 289 -38.63 -19.47 25.85
N ASN A 290 -39.18 -18.32 26.27
CA ASN A 290 -40.63 -18.08 26.17
C ASN A 290 -41.13 -18.05 24.72
N ARG A 291 -40.32 -17.56 23.77
CA ARG A 291 -40.65 -17.62 22.34
C ARG A 291 -40.54 -19.04 21.77
N LEU A 292 -39.49 -19.79 22.13
CA LEU A 292 -39.33 -21.20 21.73
C LEU A 292 -40.47 -22.08 22.26
N ALA A 293 -40.95 -21.79 23.48
CA ALA A 293 -42.06 -22.50 24.12
C ALA A 293 -43.46 -22.02 23.67
N ALA A 294 -43.54 -21.03 22.78
CA ALA A 294 -44.79 -20.38 22.37
C ALA A 294 -45.65 -19.84 23.56
N ALA A 295 -45.01 -19.53 24.69
CA ALA A 295 -45.65 -19.11 25.94
C ALA A 295 -45.98 -17.61 26.01
N GLY A 296 -45.63 -16.84 24.97
CA GLY A 296 -45.92 -15.40 24.85
C GLY A 296 -44.68 -14.50 24.99
N THR A 297 -44.91 -13.19 25.11
CA THR A 297 -43.86 -12.17 25.31
C THR A 297 -43.58 -11.94 26.80
N LEU A 298 -42.47 -11.27 27.11
CA LEU A 298 -42.15 -10.81 28.48
C LEU A 298 -43.27 -9.92 29.06
N SER A 299 -43.31 -9.81 30.39
CA SER A 299 -44.19 -8.85 31.08
C SER A 299 -43.78 -7.40 30.74
N PRO A 300 -44.73 -6.44 30.65
CA PRO A 300 -44.42 -5.03 30.41
C PRO A 300 -43.41 -4.43 31.40
N SER A 301 -43.36 -4.94 32.64
CA SER A 301 -42.37 -4.53 33.65
C SER A 301 -40.97 -5.08 33.35
N GLN A 302 -40.88 -6.28 32.78
CA GLN A 302 -39.60 -6.90 32.40
C GLN A 302 -39.02 -6.23 31.16
N ASP A 303 -39.86 -5.87 30.18
CA ASP A 303 -39.44 -5.11 28.99
C ASP A 303 -38.89 -3.73 29.35
N ARG A 304 -39.54 -3.02 30.28
CA ARG A 304 -39.03 -1.74 30.78
C ARG A 304 -37.67 -1.90 31.46
N ARG A 305 -37.50 -2.95 32.27
CA ARG A 305 -36.22 -3.23 32.94
C ARG A 305 -35.11 -3.60 31.96
N LEU A 306 -35.43 -4.36 30.92
CA LEU A 306 -34.52 -4.72 29.85
C LEU A 306 -34.02 -3.45 29.13
N LYS A 307 -34.94 -2.52 28.82
CA LYS A 307 -34.58 -1.24 28.20
C LYS A 307 -33.69 -0.38 29.11
N GLU A 308 -34.00 -0.27 30.39
CA GLU A 308 -33.16 0.46 31.36
C GLU A 308 -31.74 -0.13 31.47
N LEU A 309 -31.60 -1.46 31.54
CA LEU A 309 -30.31 -2.13 31.58
C LEU A 309 -29.51 -1.94 30.28
N LYS A 310 -30.19 -1.96 29.12
CA LYS A 310 -29.57 -1.63 27.83
C LYS A 310 -29.03 -0.19 27.81
N ASP A 311 -29.84 0.78 28.22
CA ASP A 311 -29.44 2.19 28.23
C ASP A 311 -28.25 2.43 29.18
N GLN A 312 -28.20 1.73 30.32
CA GLN A 312 -27.05 1.76 31.23
C GLN A 312 -25.78 1.19 30.60
N LEU A 313 -25.88 0.05 29.93
CA LEU A 313 -24.75 -0.56 29.21
C LEU A 313 -24.25 0.33 28.07
N ILE A 314 -25.14 0.92 27.28
CA ILE A 314 -24.78 1.83 26.19
C ILE A 314 -24.01 3.04 26.75
N LYS A 315 -24.45 3.62 27.87
CA LYS A 315 -23.74 4.74 28.50
C LYS A 315 -22.36 4.34 29.00
N ALA A 316 -22.22 3.18 29.63
CA ALA A 316 -20.94 2.68 30.14
C ALA A 316 -19.93 2.34 29.02
N VAL A 317 -20.40 1.78 27.90
CA VAL A 317 -19.54 1.54 26.73
C VAL A 317 -19.19 2.86 26.03
N LYS A 318 -20.11 3.82 25.96
CA LYS A 318 -19.83 5.15 25.36
C LYS A 318 -18.80 5.96 26.14
N SER A 319 -18.70 5.79 27.47
CA SER A 319 -17.61 6.40 28.25
C SER A 319 -16.25 5.78 27.97
N LEU A 320 -16.21 4.57 27.40
CA LEU A 320 -14.99 3.89 27.05
C LEU A 320 -14.61 4.21 25.61
N SER A 321 -13.46 4.86 25.37
CA SER A 321 -12.95 5.04 24.01
C SER A 321 -12.26 3.76 23.54
N LEU A 322 -13.06 2.79 23.08
CA LEU A 322 -12.57 1.54 22.53
C LEU A 322 -11.64 1.77 21.33
N ASN A 323 -10.60 0.95 21.21
CA ASN A 323 -9.70 0.97 20.07
C ASN A 323 -10.45 0.56 18.78
N THR A 324 -10.25 1.30 17.69
CA THR A 324 -10.89 1.06 16.39
C THR A 324 -10.72 -0.38 15.90
N ALA A 325 -9.53 -0.98 16.08
CA ALA A 325 -9.28 -2.36 15.65
C ALA A 325 -10.18 -3.38 16.37
N ARG A 326 -10.51 -3.12 17.64
CA ARG A 326 -11.43 -3.98 18.41
C ARG A 326 -12.88 -3.80 17.98
N ILE A 327 -13.27 -2.56 17.63
CA ILE A 327 -14.58 -2.28 17.06
C ILE A 327 -14.74 -3.01 15.73
N GLU A 328 -13.74 -2.94 14.85
CA GLU A 328 -13.73 -3.64 13.56
C GLU A 328 -13.86 -5.16 13.73
N ALA A 329 -13.14 -5.77 14.67
CA ALA A 329 -13.26 -7.19 14.98
C ALA A 329 -14.68 -7.59 15.43
N LEU A 330 -15.35 -6.74 16.21
CA LEU A 330 -16.75 -6.98 16.61
C LEU A 330 -17.73 -6.88 15.43
N VAL A 331 -17.50 -5.92 14.53
CA VAL A 331 -18.29 -5.77 13.31
C VAL A 331 -18.10 -6.98 12.40
N GLU A 332 -16.87 -7.46 12.23
CA GLU A 332 -16.56 -8.65 11.44
C GLU A 332 -17.26 -9.89 11.99
N GLN A 333 -17.20 -10.13 13.31
CA GLN A 333 -17.94 -11.21 13.96
C GLN A 333 -19.45 -11.11 13.71
N LEU A 334 -20.03 -9.91 13.78
CA LEU A 334 -21.44 -9.69 13.49
C LEU A 334 -21.77 -10.04 12.02
N TYR A 335 -20.91 -9.66 11.09
CA TYR A 335 -21.07 -9.93 9.66
C TYR A 335 -20.90 -11.40 9.30
N ASP A 336 -20.00 -12.13 9.96
CA ASP A 336 -19.84 -13.57 9.76
C ASP A 336 -21.09 -14.35 10.17
N ILE A 337 -21.69 -13.98 11.32
CA ILE A 337 -22.96 -14.56 11.77
C ILE A 337 -24.07 -14.22 10.79
N ASN A 338 -24.15 -12.96 10.35
CA ASN A 338 -25.14 -12.56 9.35
C ASN A 338 -24.97 -13.29 8.01
N LYS A 339 -23.72 -13.52 7.59
CA LYS A 339 -23.41 -14.28 6.37
C LYS A 339 -23.88 -15.73 6.49
N ARG A 340 -23.65 -16.39 7.63
CA ARG A 340 -24.16 -17.74 7.92
C ARG A 340 -25.69 -17.79 7.90
N LEU A 341 -26.34 -16.81 8.53
CA LEU A 341 -27.79 -16.66 8.52
C LEU A 341 -28.34 -16.53 7.09
N VAL A 342 -27.84 -15.55 6.33
CA VAL A 342 -28.29 -15.28 4.95
C VAL A 342 -28.01 -16.47 4.02
N GLN A 343 -26.90 -17.18 4.21
CA GLN A 343 -26.60 -18.41 3.46
C GLN A 343 -27.63 -19.50 3.73
N ASN A 344 -28.02 -19.71 4.99
CA ASN A 344 -29.01 -20.72 5.36
C ASN A 344 -30.42 -20.35 4.90
N GLU A 345 -30.82 -19.09 5.04
CA GLU A 345 -32.07 -18.56 4.48
C GLU A 345 -32.10 -18.66 2.95
N GLY A 346 -30.98 -18.36 2.29
CA GLY A 346 -30.85 -18.46 0.83
C GLY A 346 -30.82 -19.89 0.31
N LYS A 347 -30.31 -20.86 1.08
CA LYS A 347 -30.46 -22.29 0.76
C LYS A 347 -31.92 -22.70 0.86
N LEU A 348 -32.61 -22.30 1.93
CA LEU A 348 -34.03 -22.62 2.14
C LEU A 348 -34.92 -22.02 1.04
N LEU A 349 -34.66 -20.77 0.63
CA LEU A 349 -35.35 -20.12 -0.47
C LEU A 349 -35.11 -20.83 -1.81
N ARG A 350 -33.86 -21.17 -2.15
CA ARG A 350 -33.54 -21.88 -3.41
C ARG A 350 -34.17 -23.26 -3.47
N LEU A 351 -34.24 -23.97 -2.34
CA LEU A 351 -34.98 -25.23 -2.26
C LEU A 351 -36.46 -24.97 -2.55
N ALA A 352 -37.09 -23.98 -1.92
CA ALA A 352 -38.49 -23.65 -2.19
C ALA A 352 -38.74 -23.25 -3.66
N GLU A 353 -37.85 -22.46 -4.27
CA GLU A 353 -37.92 -22.06 -5.69
C GLU A 353 -37.82 -23.27 -6.64
N SER A 354 -37.01 -24.28 -6.32
CA SER A 354 -36.89 -25.50 -7.14
C SER A 354 -38.20 -26.29 -7.26
N TYR A 355 -39.10 -26.14 -6.29
CA TYR A 355 -40.45 -26.73 -6.30
C TYR A 355 -41.53 -25.76 -6.82
N GLY A 356 -41.13 -24.60 -7.35
CA GLY A 356 -42.03 -23.63 -7.97
C GLY A 356 -42.71 -22.66 -7.01
N VAL A 357 -42.20 -22.50 -5.78
CA VAL A 357 -42.63 -21.44 -4.86
C VAL A 357 -42.04 -20.10 -5.30
N ARG A 358 -42.86 -19.06 -5.41
CA ARG A 358 -42.40 -17.71 -5.78
C ARG A 358 -41.68 -17.06 -4.59
N ARG A 359 -40.57 -16.36 -4.86
CA ARG A 359 -39.79 -15.65 -3.84
C ARG A 359 -40.62 -14.73 -2.93
N GLU A 360 -41.53 -13.96 -3.50
CA GLU A 360 -42.39 -13.04 -2.74
C GLU A 360 -43.33 -13.77 -1.77
N GLU A 361 -43.88 -14.91 -2.18
CA GLU A 361 -44.74 -15.73 -1.33
C GLU A 361 -43.95 -16.38 -0.21
N PHE A 362 -42.74 -16.88 -0.51
CA PHE A 362 -41.84 -17.41 0.51
C PHE A 362 -41.50 -16.37 1.57
N LEU A 363 -41.10 -15.16 1.15
CA LEU A 363 -40.73 -14.10 2.08
C LEU A 363 -41.89 -13.67 2.99
N LYS A 364 -43.14 -13.62 2.47
CA LYS A 364 -44.32 -13.28 3.27
C LYS A 364 -44.59 -14.27 4.40
N GLU A 365 -44.45 -15.56 4.13
CA GLU A 365 -44.73 -16.63 5.11
C GLU A 365 -43.53 -16.92 6.02
N TYR A 366 -42.32 -16.68 5.54
CA TYR A 366 -41.09 -16.94 6.28
C TYR A 366 -40.73 -15.79 7.24
N GLN A 367 -40.87 -14.52 6.82
CA GLN A 367 -40.57 -13.37 7.68
C GLN A 367 -41.55 -13.31 8.87
N GLY A 368 -41.01 -13.30 10.09
CA GLY A 368 -41.80 -13.33 11.33
C GLY A 368 -42.05 -14.73 11.89
N SER A 369 -41.90 -15.78 11.07
CA SER A 369 -42.05 -17.20 11.48
C SER A 369 -40.71 -17.95 11.52
N GLU A 370 -39.60 -17.22 11.52
CA GLU A 370 -38.22 -17.73 11.42
C GLU A 370 -37.89 -18.72 12.56
N LEU A 371 -38.43 -18.48 13.76
CA LEU A 371 -38.23 -19.31 14.95
C LEU A 371 -39.41 -20.22 15.31
N ASP A 372 -40.53 -20.14 14.58
CA ASP A 372 -41.74 -20.91 14.91
C ASP A 372 -41.51 -22.43 14.69
N PRO A 373 -41.64 -23.28 15.73
CA PRO A 373 -41.53 -24.74 15.58
C PRO A 373 -42.62 -25.33 14.68
N ASN A 374 -43.78 -24.66 14.57
CA ASN A 374 -44.92 -25.14 13.80
C ASN A 374 -44.93 -24.67 12.35
N TRP A 375 -43.97 -23.84 11.92
CA TRP A 375 -43.95 -23.27 10.58
C TRP A 375 -44.04 -24.34 9.49
N THR A 376 -43.28 -25.44 9.61
CA THR A 376 -43.30 -26.56 8.64
C THR A 376 -44.70 -27.18 8.49
N ARG A 377 -45.51 -27.19 9.55
CA ARG A 377 -46.92 -27.65 9.49
C ARG A 377 -47.83 -26.60 8.87
N SER A 378 -47.61 -25.32 9.19
CA SER A 378 -48.36 -24.20 8.62
C SER A 378 -48.18 -24.13 7.10
N ILE A 379 -46.94 -24.25 6.61
CA ILE A 379 -46.66 -24.21 5.16
C ILE A 379 -47.16 -25.46 4.41
N ALA A 380 -47.30 -26.60 5.08
CA ALA A 380 -47.86 -27.81 4.47
C ALA A 380 -49.37 -27.67 4.17
N ASN A 381 -50.07 -26.77 4.88
CA ASN A 381 -51.49 -26.51 4.70
C ASN A 381 -51.78 -25.42 3.65
N LEU A 382 -50.75 -24.74 3.12
CA LEU A 382 -50.92 -23.72 2.10
C LEU A 382 -51.40 -24.34 0.78
N THR A 383 -52.34 -23.65 0.14
CA THR A 383 -52.95 -24.05 -1.15
C THR A 383 -52.20 -23.51 -2.36
N SER A 384 -51.22 -22.62 -2.16
CA SER A 384 -50.36 -22.09 -3.21
C SER A 384 -49.45 -23.19 -3.80
N ARG A 385 -49.11 -23.00 -5.08
CA ARG A 385 -48.36 -23.98 -5.88
C ARG A 385 -46.98 -24.23 -5.27
N GLY A 386 -46.53 -25.48 -5.25
CA GLY A 386 -45.17 -25.88 -4.85
C GLY A 386 -44.98 -26.21 -3.36
N TRP A 387 -45.77 -25.60 -2.45
CA TRP A 387 -45.57 -25.77 -0.99
C TRP A 387 -45.80 -27.20 -0.48
N LYS A 388 -46.80 -27.91 -1.01
CA LYS A 388 -47.07 -29.31 -0.63
C LYS A 388 -45.97 -30.27 -1.08
N GLU A 389 -45.36 -30.00 -2.22
CA GLU A 389 -44.30 -30.86 -2.77
C GLU A 389 -42.97 -30.59 -2.09
N PHE A 390 -42.66 -29.30 -1.86
CA PHE A 390 -41.53 -28.83 -1.06
C PHE A 390 -41.52 -29.43 0.35
N THR A 391 -42.62 -29.31 1.09
CA THR A 391 -42.71 -29.82 2.48
C THR A 391 -42.67 -31.34 2.58
N LYS A 392 -43.11 -32.05 1.54
CA LYS A 392 -43.13 -33.52 1.51
C LYS A 392 -41.74 -34.09 1.19
N ASN A 393 -41.05 -33.51 0.22
CA ASN A 393 -39.78 -34.05 -0.28
C ASN A 393 -38.56 -33.53 0.51
N GLU A 394 -38.59 -32.28 0.98
CA GLU A 394 -37.44 -31.63 1.64
C GLU A 394 -37.60 -31.51 3.17
N LYS A 395 -38.38 -32.37 3.80
CA LYS A 395 -38.70 -32.26 5.23
C LYS A 395 -37.45 -32.27 6.13
N ASP A 396 -36.49 -33.14 5.84
CA ASP A 396 -35.26 -33.27 6.63
C ASP A 396 -34.33 -32.07 6.38
N ALA A 397 -34.16 -31.64 5.13
CA ALA A 397 -33.37 -30.45 4.79
C ALA A 397 -33.93 -29.17 5.42
N ILE A 398 -35.26 -28.98 5.40
CA ILE A 398 -35.92 -27.86 6.07
C ILE A 398 -35.67 -27.91 7.58
N ARG A 399 -35.77 -29.09 8.21
CA ARG A 399 -35.52 -29.25 9.64
C ARG A 399 -34.09 -28.90 10.00
N ASP A 400 -33.11 -29.41 9.24
CA ASP A 400 -31.70 -29.22 9.52
C ASP A 400 -31.28 -27.74 9.32
N LEU A 401 -31.72 -27.10 8.23
CA LEU A 401 -31.49 -25.67 8.00
C LEU A 401 -32.15 -24.79 9.08
N ARG A 402 -33.39 -25.12 9.48
CA ARG A 402 -34.06 -24.38 10.57
C ARG A 402 -33.42 -24.61 11.92
N ALA A 403 -32.89 -25.81 12.19
CA ALA A 403 -32.13 -26.09 13.41
C ALA A 403 -30.84 -25.28 13.46
N GLU A 404 -30.12 -25.14 12.34
CA GLU A 404 -28.96 -24.24 12.26
C GLU A 404 -29.36 -22.78 12.51
N ILE A 405 -30.47 -22.31 11.93
CA ILE A 405 -30.98 -20.96 12.14
C ILE A 405 -31.39 -20.73 13.61
N GLN A 406 -32.00 -21.74 14.25
CA GLN A 406 -32.30 -21.71 15.69
C GLN A 406 -31.02 -21.68 16.53
N ASN A 407 -30.00 -22.47 16.18
CA ASN A 407 -28.71 -22.45 16.87
C ASN A 407 -28.04 -21.06 16.78
N LEU A 408 -28.11 -20.41 15.61
CA LEU A 408 -27.62 -19.03 15.44
C LEU A 408 -28.38 -18.03 16.32
N ALA A 409 -29.71 -18.18 16.47
CA ALA A 409 -30.50 -17.36 17.37
C ALA A 409 -30.14 -17.59 18.85
N THR A 410 -29.83 -18.83 19.23
CA THR A 410 -29.35 -19.16 20.58
C THR A 410 -27.94 -18.61 20.83
N GLU A 411 -27.05 -18.72 19.85
CA GLU A 411 -25.67 -18.19 19.89
C GLU A 411 -25.68 -16.66 20.09
N THR A 412 -26.51 -15.97 19.32
CA THR A 412 -26.65 -14.50 19.40
C THR A 412 -27.47 -14.02 20.61
N ALA A 413 -28.26 -14.89 21.23
CA ALA A 413 -29.23 -14.58 22.29
C ALA A 413 -30.23 -13.47 21.94
N ILE A 414 -30.50 -13.28 20.64
CA ILE A 414 -31.46 -12.33 20.11
C ILE A 414 -32.33 -13.03 19.06
N SER A 415 -33.51 -12.49 18.79
CA SER A 415 -34.30 -12.93 17.65
C SER A 415 -33.71 -12.49 16.31
N ILE A 416 -33.93 -13.29 15.29
CA ILE A 416 -33.40 -13.05 13.93
C ILE A 416 -33.87 -11.70 13.37
N LEU A 417 -35.12 -11.31 13.63
CA LEU A 417 -35.64 -10.00 13.23
C LEU A 417 -34.90 -8.83 13.89
N GLU A 418 -34.63 -8.92 15.19
CA GLU A 418 -33.88 -7.90 15.93
C GLU A 418 -32.40 -7.90 15.51
N PHE A 419 -31.80 -9.08 15.31
CA PHE A 419 -30.45 -9.22 14.78
C PHE A 419 -30.30 -8.53 13.40
N ARG A 420 -31.26 -8.74 12.49
CA ARG A 420 -31.29 -8.07 11.18
C ARG A 420 -31.39 -6.55 11.30
N LYS A 421 -32.15 -6.03 12.27
CA LYS A 421 -32.22 -4.58 12.56
C LYS A 421 -30.87 -4.04 13.03
N ILE A 422 -30.20 -4.75 13.94
CA ILE A 422 -28.88 -4.40 14.46
C ILE A 422 -27.85 -4.36 13.33
N VAL A 423 -27.79 -5.42 12.50
CA VAL A 423 -26.88 -5.48 11.34
C VAL A 423 -27.12 -4.31 10.39
N ASN A 424 -28.38 -4.02 10.05
CA ASN A 424 -28.71 -2.90 9.17
C ASN A 424 -28.32 -1.55 9.77
N GLN A 425 -28.47 -1.37 11.08
CA GLN A 425 -28.06 -0.15 11.78
C GLN A 425 -26.55 0.04 11.78
N VAL A 426 -25.79 -1.04 12.05
CA VAL A 426 -24.31 -1.04 11.97
C VAL A 426 -23.84 -0.73 10.55
N GLN A 427 -24.38 -1.42 9.54
CA GLN A 427 -24.06 -1.17 8.12
C GLN A 427 -24.40 0.25 7.68
N LYS A 428 -25.50 0.82 8.19
CA LYS A 428 -25.88 2.20 7.91
C LYS A 428 -24.86 3.17 8.51
N GLY A 429 -24.51 3.01 9.79
CA GLY A 429 -23.52 3.87 10.45
C GLY A 429 -22.14 3.79 9.80
N GLU A 430 -21.70 2.58 9.44
CA GLU A 430 -20.45 2.35 8.71
C GLU A 430 -20.44 3.07 7.35
N ARG A 431 -21.51 2.90 6.56
CA ARG A 431 -21.62 3.52 5.24
C ARG A 431 -21.63 5.05 5.32
N GLU A 432 -22.39 5.62 6.26
CA GLU A 432 -22.45 7.06 6.46
C GLU A 432 -21.09 7.64 6.88
N ALA A 433 -20.38 6.95 7.78
CA ALA A 433 -19.03 7.34 8.17
C ALA A 433 -18.03 7.21 7.00
N ALA A 434 -18.08 6.13 6.23
CA ALA A 434 -17.19 5.91 5.08
C ALA A 434 -17.40 6.94 3.97
N ILE A 435 -18.66 7.29 3.65
CA ILE A 435 -18.98 8.34 2.68
C ILE A 435 -18.44 9.69 3.17
N ALA A 436 -18.67 10.04 4.43
CA ALA A 436 -18.18 11.29 4.99
C ALA A 436 -16.65 11.37 5.03
N LYS A 437 -15.96 10.26 5.36
CA LYS A 437 -14.50 10.16 5.28
C LYS A 437 -14.00 10.35 3.85
N LYS A 438 -14.64 9.70 2.88
CA LYS A 438 -14.30 9.85 1.44
C LYS A 438 -14.44 11.30 0.99
N GLU A 439 -15.57 11.94 1.31
CA GLU A 439 -15.83 13.35 1.02
C GLU A 439 -14.75 14.27 1.64
N MET A 440 -14.33 13.98 2.88
CA MET A 440 -13.26 14.72 3.55
C MET A 440 -11.90 14.55 2.86
N VAL A 441 -11.56 13.34 2.42
CA VAL A 441 -10.31 13.05 1.72
C VAL A 441 -10.29 13.74 0.35
N GLU A 442 -11.35 13.58 -0.45
CA GLU A 442 -11.47 14.15 -1.80
C GLU A 442 -11.31 15.67 -1.80
N ALA A 443 -11.94 16.36 -0.84
CA ALA A 443 -11.82 17.82 -0.71
C ALA A 443 -10.39 18.29 -0.38
N ASN A 444 -9.55 17.42 0.18
CA ASN A 444 -8.19 17.75 0.65
C ASN A 444 -7.06 17.18 -0.21
N LEU A 445 -7.35 16.53 -1.34
CA LEU A 445 -6.33 15.98 -2.24
C LEU A 445 -5.34 17.05 -2.76
N ARG A 446 -5.79 18.30 -2.96
CA ARG A 446 -4.92 19.41 -3.38
C ARG A 446 -3.82 19.74 -2.37
N LEU A 447 -4.10 19.54 -1.07
CA LEU A 447 -3.11 19.74 -0.01
C LEU A 447 -1.98 18.71 -0.12
N VAL A 448 -2.30 17.47 -0.47
CA VAL A 448 -1.29 16.41 -0.66
C VAL A 448 -0.34 16.79 -1.79
N ILE A 449 -0.88 17.27 -2.91
CA ILE A 449 -0.08 17.67 -4.07
C ILE A 449 0.86 18.84 -3.71
N SER A 450 0.37 19.85 -3.02
CA SER A 450 1.19 21.02 -2.65
C SER A 450 2.35 20.65 -1.71
N ILE A 451 2.16 19.62 -0.88
CA ILE A 451 3.20 19.05 -0.02
C ILE A 451 4.15 18.17 -0.84
N ALA A 452 3.62 17.24 -1.64
CA ALA A 452 4.37 16.27 -2.44
C ALA A 452 5.29 16.95 -3.47
N LYS A 453 4.88 18.10 -4.03
CA LYS A 453 5.71 18.91 -4.94
C LYS A 453 7.08 19.30 -4.37
N LYS A 454 7.24 19.36 -3.03
CA LYS A 454 8.54 19.66 -2.39
C LYS A 454 9.51 18.48 -2.36
N TYR A 455 9.01 17.29 -2.71
CA TYR A 455 9.73 16.02 -2.67
C TYR A 455 9.94 15.41 -4.06
N THR A 456 9.51 16.09 -5.12
CA THR A 456 9.86 15.72 -6.50
C THR A 456 11.38 15.79 -6.64
N ASN A 457 11.99 14.80 -7.29
CA ASN A 457 13.46 14.65 -7.44
C ASN A 457 14.20 14.05 -6.22
N ARG A 458 13.51 13.29 -5.36
CA ARG A 458 14.16 12.50 -4.29
C ARG A 458 14.24 11.00 -4.57
N GLY A 459 14.16 10.60 -5.84
CA GLY A 459 14.29 9.22 -6.31
C GLY A 459 12.96 8.46 -6.49
N LEU A 460 11.83 9.04 -6.08
CA LEU A 460 10.49 8.46 -6.28
C LEU A 460 9.68 9.28 -7.29
N GLN A 461 8.83 8.64 -8.09
CA GLN A 461 7.98 9.31 -9.06
C GLN A 461 6.94 10.19 -8.37
N PHE A 462 6.51 11.26 -9.03
CA PHE A 462 5.56 12.21 -8.45
C PHE A 462 4.20 11.57 -8.10
N LEU A 463 3.70 10.64 -8.92
CA LEU A 463 2.46 9.92 -8.63
C LEU A 463 2.56 9.09 -7.36
N ASP A 464 3.67 8.38 -7.18
CA ASP A 464 3.90 7.56 -6.00
C ASP A 464 3.97 8.40 -4.73
N LEU A 465 4.63 9.57 -4.79
CA LEU A 465 4.65 10.55 -3.70
C LEU A 465 3.23 11.03 -3.35
N ILE A 466 2.38 11.28 -4.35
CA ILE A 466 0.99 11.67 -4.14
C ILE A 466 0.21 10.51 -3.50
N GLN A 467 0.37 9.27 -3.97
CA GLN A 467 -0.35 8.11 -3.41
C GLN A 467 0.01 7.88 -1.94
N GLU A 468 1.29 7.95 -1.60
CA GLU A 468 1.76 7.79 -0.23
C GLU A 468 1.29 8.95 0.66
N GLY A 469 1.28 10.17 0.11
CA GLY A 469 0.67 11.32 0.75
C GLY A 469 -0.84 11.17 0.99
N ASN A 470 -1.58 10.59 0.04
CA ASN A 470 -3.01 10.30 0.16
C ASN A 470 -3.27 9.27 1.26
N ILE A 471 -2.42 8.25 1.40
CA ILE A 471 -2.48 7.29 2.50
C ILE A 471 -2.24 7.99 3.84
N GLY A 472 -1.29 8.93 3.90
CA GLY A 472 -1.07 9.80 5.06
C GLY A 472 -2.29 10.66 5.40
N LEU A 473 -2.92 11.26 4.39
CA LEU A 473 -4.14 12.06 4.52
C LEU A 473 -5.31 11.22 5.06
N MET A 474 -5.51 9.99 4.56
CA MET A 474 -6.55 9.08 5.07
C MET A 474 -6.38 8.79 6.57
N LYS A 475 -5.14 8.54 7.00
CA LYS A 475 -4.82 8.34 8.43
C LYS A 475 -5.09 9.60 9.25
N ALA A 476 -4.82 10.79 8.70
CA ALA A 476 -5.13 12.05 9.35
C ALA A 476 -6.64 12.25 9.52
N VAL A 477 -7.44 11.94 8.49
CA VAL A 477 -8.91 12.02 8.55
C VAL A 477 -9.46 11.10 9.65
N ASP A 478 -8.93 9.89 9.78
CA ASP A 478 -9.39 8.93 10.79
C ASP A 478 -9.17 9.38 12.24
N LYS A 479 -8.11 10.15 12.49
CA LYS A 479 -7.69 10.61 13.83
C LYS A 479 -8.02 12.08 14.11
N PHE A 480 -8.66 12.77 13.17
CA PHE A 480 -8.88 14.20 13.31
C PHE A 480 -9.93 14.53 14.39
N GLU A 481 -9.53 15.35 15.35
CA GLU A 481 -10.40 15.83 16.41
C GLU A 481 -10.72 17.33 16.25
N TYR A 482 -11.91 17.64 15.72
CA TYR A 482 -12.34 19.03 15.54
C TYR A 482 -12.49 19.81 16.86
N ARG A 483 -12.64 19.12 18.00
CA ARG A 483 -12.82 19.73 19.33
C ARG A 483 -11.57 20.44 19.84
N ARG A 484 -10.38 20.10 19.33
CA ARG A 484 -9.11 20.78 19.66
C ARG A 484 -9.03 22.18 19.04
N GLY A 485 -9.88 22.50 18.07
CA GLY A 485 -10.03 23.86 17.49
C GLY A 485 -9.04 24.23 16.37
N TYR A 486 -8.04 23.40 16.11
CA TYR A 486 -7.10 23.54 14.99
C TYR A 486 -7.77 23.26 13.64
N LYS A 487 -7.26 23.85 12.56
CA LYS A 487 -7.70 23.55 11.19
C LYS A 487 -7.23 22.15 10.78
N PHE A 488 -8.01 21.49 9.93
CA PHE A 488 -7.65 20.15 9.46
C PHE A 488 -6.31 20.15 8.70
N SER A 489 -6.06 21.17 7.87
CA SER A 489 -4.82 21.27 7.08
C SER A 489 -3.54 21.27 7.94
N THR A 490 -3.56 21.93 9.10
CA THR A 490 -2.41 21.94 10.04
C THR A 490 -2.10 20.54 10.54
N TYR A 491 -3.12 19.80 10.95
CA TYR A 491 -2.97 18.43 11.44
C TYR A 491 -2.58 17.45 10.31
N ALA A 492 -3.25 17.55 9.16
CA ALA A 492 -3.02 16.66 8.02
C ALA A 492 -1.61 16.81 7.43
N THR A 493 -1.06 18.02 7.43
CA THR A 493 0.28 18.29 6.89
C THR A 493 1.35 17.40 7.55
N TRP A 494 1.28 17.19 8.86
CA TRP A 494 2.22 16.32 9.58
C TRP A 494 2.14 14.87 9.10
N TRP A 495 0.93 14.30 9.04
CA TRP A 495 0.71 12.92 8.58
C TRP A 495 1.08 12.71 7.11
N ILE A 496 0.78 13.67 6.24
CA ILE A 496 1.15 13.63 4.82
C ILE A 496 2.68 13.66 4.69
N ARG A 497 3.35 14.60 5.36
CA ARG A 497 4.82 14.71 5.36
C ARG A 497 5.49 13.44 5.87
N GLN A 498 4.99 12.89 6.95
CA GLN A 498 5.52 11.67 7.57
C GLN A 498 5.38 10.46 6.64
N ALA A 499 4.23 10.30 5.99
CA ALA A 499 4.00 9.22 5.03
C ALA A 499 4.92 9.33 3.81
N ILE A 500 5.04 10.52 3.21
CA ILE A 500 5.91 10.78 2.06
C ILE A 500 7.38 10.54 2.42
N THR A 501 7.86 11.11 3.53
CA THR A 501 9.26 10.99 3.95
C THR A 501 9.62 9.54 4.26
N ARG A 502 8.70 8.80 4.89
CA ARG A 502 8.88 7.36 5.15
C ARG A 502 8.90 6.54 3.87
N SER A 503 8.02 6.81 2.91
CA SER A 503 8.00 6.08 1.64
C SER A 503 9.28 6.33 0.82
N ILE A 504 9.77 7.57 0.78
CA ILE A 504 11.06 7.90 0.15
C ILE A 504 12.19 7.08 0.80
N ALA A 505 12.23 7.02 2.13
CA ALA A 505 13.24 6.26 2.84
C ALA A 505 13.13 4.74 2.56
N ASP A 506 11.92 4.22 2.43
CA ASP A 506 11.66 2.79 2.29
C ASP A 506 11.80 2.26 0.85
N GLN A 507 11.49 3.07 -0.17
CA GLN A 507 11.28 2.65 -1.56
C GLN A 507 12.15 3.37 -2.60
N ALA A 508 12.67 4.58 -2.33
CA ALA A 508 13.33 5.39 -3.37
C ALA A 508 14.70 4.86 -3.85
N ARG A 509 15.28 3.87 -3.17
CA ARG A 509 16.60 3.30 -3.51
C ARG A 509 16.47 1.85 -3.97
N THR A 510 17.26 1.48 -4.98
CA THR A 510 17.37 0.09 -5.48
C THR A 510 17.76 -0.89 -4.38
N ILE A 511 18.67 -0.48 -3.49
CA ILE A 511 19.07 -1.24 -2.31
C ILE A 511 18.41 -0.59 -1.09
N ARG A 512 17.47 -1.31 -0.47
CA ARG A 512 16.75 -0.83 0.71
C ARG A 512 17.69 -0.62 1.89
N ILE A 513 17.63 0.58 2.48
CA ILE A 513 18.39 0.96 3.68
C ILE A 513 17.37 1.26 4.81
N PRO A 514 17.61 0.81 6.05
CA PRO A 514 16.73 1.15 7.17
C PRO A 514 16.59 2.67 7.41
N VAL A 515 15.40 3.12 7.85
CA VAL A 515 15.07 4.55 8.02
C VAL A 515 16.07 5.30 8.90
N HIS A 516 16.46 4.75 10.06
CA HIS A 516 17.43 5.38 10.97
C HIS A 516 18.82 5.61 10.34
N MET A 517 19.21 4.77 9.36
CA MET A 517 20.45 4.97 8.62
C MET A 517 20.31 6.10 7.60
N ILE A 518 19.13 6.26 6.99
CA ILE A 518 18.83 7.37 6.07
C ILE A 518 18.74 8.70 6.82
N GLU A 519 18.14 8.73 8.01
CA GLU A 519 18.18 9.88 8.92
C GLU A 519 19.63 10.27 9.24
N THR A 520 20.48 9.29 9.53
CA THR A 520 21.91 9.51 9.77
C THR A 520 22.61 10.08 8.52
N ILE A 521 22.31 9.56 7.33
CA ILE A 521 22.83 10.07 6.05
C ILE A 521 22.41 11.52 5.85
N ASN A 522 21.13 11.84 6.02
CA ASN A 522 20.60 13.20 5.87
C ASN A 522 21.24 14.15 6.87
N LYS A 523 21.43 13.72 8.12
CA LYS A 523 22.15 14.51 9.14
C LYS A 523 23.57 14.82 8.71
N ILE A 524 24.31 13.82 8.22
CA ILE A 524 25.67 14.02 7.67
C ILE A 524 25.65 14.98 6.47
N VAL A 525 24.73 14.81 5.52
CA VAL A 525 24.63 15.66 4.32
C VAL A 525 24.29 17.11 4.68
N ARG A 526 23.34 17.33 5.59
CA ARG A 526 22.98 18.68 6.10
C ARG A 526 24.18 19.35 6.77
N THR A 527 24.84 18.68 7.71
CA THR A 527 26.03 19.21 8.40
C THR A 527 27.19 19.41 7.43
N SER A 528 27.37 18.52 6.45
CA SER A 528 28.40 18.67 5.41
C SER A 528 28.17 19.91 4.55
N ARG A 529 26.92 20.20 4.16
CA ARG A 529 26.58 21.44 3.43
C ARG A 529 26.81 22.69 4.28
N GLN A 530 26.45 22.64 5.56
CA GLN A 530 26.69 23.75 6.49
C GLN A 530 28.20 24.03 6.64
N MET A 531 29.01 22.98 6.84
CA MET A 531 30.47 23.12 6.93
C MET A 531 31.10 23.57 5.62
N LEU A 532 30.57 23.14 4.47
CA LEU A 532 31.02 23.61 3.17
C LEU A 532 30.79 25.12 3.02
N HIS A 533 29.69 25.65 3.54
CA HIS A 533 29.44 27.09 3.55
C HIS A 533 30.36 27.85 4.54
N GLU A 534 30.63 27.28 5.71
CA GLU A 534 31.50 27.88 6.74
C GLU A 534 32.99 27.89 6.34
N ILE A 535 33.48 26.78 5.76
CA ILE A 535 34.91 26.52 5.53
C ILE A 535 35.29 26.77 4.05
N GLY A 536 34.32 26.78 3.14
CA GLY A 536 34.53 26.99 1.70
C GLY A 536 35.12 25.79 0.96
N ARG A 537 35.23 24.62 1.60
CA ARG A 537 35.64 23.33 0.99
C ARG A 537 34.83 22.17 1.57
N GLU A 538 34.85 21.03 0.88
CA GLU A 538 34.25 19.81 1.42
C GLU A 538 34.94 19.40 2.74
N PRO A 539 34.16 19.10 3.80
CA PRO A 539 34.71 18.71 5.08
C PRO A 539 35.24 17.27 5.02
N THR A 540 36.32 17.01 5.74
CA THR A 540 36.86 15.66 5.88
C THR A 540 35.97 14.80 6.78
N PRO A 541 35.99 13.46 6.65
CA PRO A 541 35.23 12.58 7.56
C PRO A 541 35.61 12.74 9.04
N GLU A 542 36.81 13.23 9.34
CA GLU A 542 37.30 13.49 10.69
C GLU A 542 36.66 14.76 11.28
N GLU A 543 36.61 15.84 10.51
CA GLU A 543 35.92 17.08 10.88
C GLU A 543 34.40 16.86 11.06
N LEU A 544 33.78 16.04 10.20
CA LEU A 544 32.37 15.66 10.33
C LEU A 544 32.11 14.83 11.59
N ALA A 545 33.00 13.90 11.91
CA ALA A 545 32.88 13.06 13.11
C ALA A 545 32.94 13.90 14.39
N GLU A 546 33.83 14.90 14.44
CA GLU A 546 33.96 15.84 15.54
C GLU A 546 32.71 16.70 15.70
N LYS A 547 32.21 17.32 14.61
CA LYS A 547 31.02 18.18 14.65
C LYS A 547 29.73 17.41 15.00
N LEU A 548 29.62 16.15 14.57
CA LEU A 548 28.45 15.31 14.82
C LEU A 548 28.53 14.48 16.11
N ALA A 549 29.64 14.57 16.86
CA ALA A 549 29.92 13.73 18.03
C ALA A 549 29.73 12.22 17.77
N MET A 550 30.15 11.75 16.59
CA MET A 550 29.97 10.36 16.15
C MET A 550 31.32 9.69 15.88
N PRO A 551 31.50 8.38 16.16
CA PRO A 551 32.76 7.71 15.84
C PRO A 551 33.12 7.78 14.36
N LEU A 552 34.39 8.09 14.06
CA LEU A 552 34.93 8.22 12.69
C LEU A 552 34.62 7.00 11.82
N GLU A 553 34.75 5.80 12.39
CA GLU A 553 34.47 4.55 11.66
C GLU A 553 33.00 4.46 11.22
N LYS A 554 32.08 4.95 12.05
CA LYS A 554 30.64 4.98 11.73
C LYS A 554 30.37 5.97 10.59
N VAL A 555 30.95 7.17 10.64
CA VAL A 555 30.82 8.18 9.56
C VAL A 555 31.35 7.63 8.23
N ARG A 556 32.53 7.00 8.23
CA ARG A 556 33.10 6.38 7.01
C ARG A 556 32.22 5.26 6.45
N LYS A 557 31.63 4.41 7.31
CA LYS A 557 30.69 3.36 6.89
C LYS A 557 29.42 3.96 6.29
N VAL A 558 28.85 4.99 6.92
CA VAL A 558 27.64 5.65 6.43
C VAL A 558 27.88 6.32 5.07
N LEU A 559 29.00 7.04 4.89
CA LEU A 559 29.38 7.63 3.61
C LEU A 559 29.57 6.57 2.50
N LYS A 560 30.04 5.37 2.85
CA LYS A 560 30.15 4.26 1.89
C LYS A 560 28.78 3.72 1.48
N ILE A 561 27.83 3.64 2.41
CA ILE A 561 26.46 3.16 2.18
C ILE A 561 25.62 4.19 1.41
N ALA A 562 25.90 5.48 1.59
CA ALA A 562 25.14 6.57 0.96
C ALA A 562 25.28 6.60 -0.58
N LYS A 563 26.30 5.96 -1.15
CA LYS A 563 26.55 5.91 -2.59
C LYS A 563 25.45 5.14 -3.32
N GLU A 564 24.96 5.71 -4.42
CA GLU A 564 23.95 5.09 -5.27
C GLU A 564 24.59 4.16 -6.29
N PRO A 565 23.94 3.03 -6.65
CA PRO A 565 24.40 2.18 -7.73
C PRO A 565 24.31 2.92 -9.06
N ILE A 566 25.26 2.64 -9.96
CA ILE A 566 25.34 3.22 -11.31
C ILE A 566 24.76 2.19 -12.30
N SER A 567 24.12 2.66 -13.37
CA SER A 567 23.62 1.77 -14.43
C SER A 567 24.80 1.10 -15.15
N LEU A 568 24.62 -0.17 -15.54
CA LEU A 568 25.60 -0.87 -16.38
C LEU A 568 25.62 -0.33 -17.82
N GLU A 569 24.53 0.31 -18.23
CA GLU A 569 24.38 0.97 -19.53
C GLU A 569 24.90 2.41 -19.52
N THR A 570 25.54 2.86 -18.44
CA THR A 570 26.21 4.16 -18.46
C THR A 570 27.36 4.09 -19.47
N PRO A 571 27.37 4.94 -20.53
CA PRO A 571 28.43 4.92 -21.53
C PRO A 571 29.75 5.33 -20.90
N VAL A 572 30.85 4.74 -21.38
CA VAL A 572 32.19 4.96 -20.86
C VAL A 572 33.08 5.50 -21.98
N GLY A 573 33.44 6.79 -21.88
CA GLY A 573 34.27 7.48 -22.86
C GLY A 573 33.45 8.20 -23.94
N ASP A 574 34.14 8.66 -24.99
CA ASP A 574 33.53 9.39 -26.12
C ASP A 574 33.06 8.45 -27.25
N GLU A 575 33.37 7.14 -27.15
CA GLU A 575 32.93 6.13 -28.11
C GLU A 575 31.55 5.59 -27.69
N GLU A 576 30.52 5.85 -28.50
CA GLU A 576 29.11 5.55 -28.19
C GLU A 576 28.79 4.07 -27.97
N ASP A 577 29.70 3.15 -28.31
CA ASP A 577 29.47 1.70 -28.26
C ASP A 577 29.98 1.03 -26.96
N SER A 578 30.75 1.74 -26.12
CA SER A 578 31.33 1.17 -24.90
C SER A 578 30.50 1.48 -23.65
N HIS A 579 29.97 0.44 -23.00
CA HIS A 579 29.18 0.58 -21.77
C HIS A 579 29.96 0.12 -20.54
N LEU A 580 29.59 0.62 -19.35
CA LEU A 580 30.24 0.21 -18.09
C LEU A 580 30.18 -1.31 -17.87
N GLY A 581 29.09 -1.95 -18.29
CA GLY A 581 28.88 -3.39 -18.21
C GLY A 581 29.96 -4.22 -18.92
N ASP A 582 30.51 -3.72 -20.03
CA ASP A 582 31.49 -4.46 -20.84
C ASP A 582 32.84 -4.64 -20.11
N PHE A 583 33.11 -3.80 -19.12
CA PHE A 583 34.34 -3.83 -18.32
C PHE A 583 34.24 -4.68 -17.05
N ILE A 584 33.06 -5.23 -16.74
CA ILE A 584 32.85 -6.01 -15.52
C ILE A 584 33.19 -7.47 -15.79
N GLU A 585 34.33 -7.93 -15.26
CA GLU A 585 34.75 -9.32 -15.35
C GLU A 585 33.88 -10.26 -14.51
N ASP A 586 33.58 -11.45 -15.04
CA ASP A 586 32.98 -12.54 -14.27
C ASP A 586 34.07 -13.30 -13.48
N LYS A 587 34.10 -13.07 -12.16
CA LYS A 587 35.05 -13.73 -11.24
C LYS A 587 34.68 -15.18 -10.90
N MET A 588 33.47 -15.62 -11.22
CA MET A 588 33.03 -17.00 -10.95
C MET A 588 33.35 -17.93 -12.12
N ALA A 589 33.63 -17.39 -13.30
CA ALA A 589 34.03 -18.17 -14.46
C ALA A 589 35.37 -18.89 -14.20
N ILE A 590 35.37 -20.22 -14.35
CA ILE A 590 36.59 -21.01 -14.25
C ILE A 590 37.41 -20.72 -15.50
N LEU A 591 38.59 -20.13 -15.31
CA LEU A 591 39.51 -19.87 -16.41
C LEU A 591 39.88 -21.19 -17.09
N PRO A 592 39.97 -21.26 -18.43
CA PRO A 592 40.34 -22.48 -19.14
C PRO A 592 41.67 -23.08 -18.67
N ILE A 593 42.59 -22.23 -18.20
CA ILE A 593 43.86 -22.66 -17.63
C ILE A 593 43.67 -23.41 -16.31
N ASP A 594 42.80 -22.92 -15.43
CA ASP A 594 42.49 -23.54 -14.14
C ASP A 594 41.74 -24.84 -14.35
N ALA A 595 40.80 -24.88 -15.30
CA ALA A 595 40.12 -26.11 -15.70
C ALA A 595 41.12 -27.16 -16.22
N ALA A 596 42.10 -26.76 -17.04
CA ALA A 596 43.15 -27.64 -17.54
C ALA A 596 44.08 -28.14 -16.41
N ILE A 597 44.44 -27.27 -15.46
CA ILE A 597 45.23 -27.63 -14.28
C ILE A 597 44.47 -28.64 -13.42
N GLN A 598 43.19 -28.43 -13.15
CA GLN A 598 42.35 -29.36 -12.39
C GLN A 598 42.19 -30.71 -13.11
N ALA A 599 41.99 -30.71 -14.43
CA ALA A 599 41.93 -31.94 -15.23
C ALA A 599 43.25 -32.72 -15.20
N ASN A 600 44.39 -32.02 -15.36
CA ASN A 600 45.72 -32.62 -15.31
C ASN A 600 46.06 -33.14 -13.90
N LEU A 601 45.68 -32.40 -12.86
CA LEU A 601 45.81 -32.84 -11.47
C LEU A 601 45.00 -34.13 -11.24
N ARG A 602 43.77 -34.21 -11.76
CA ARG A 602 42.92 -35.41 -11.66
C ARG A 602 43.54 -36.60 -12.38
N GLU A 603 44.05 -36.42 -13.59
CA GLU A 603 44.71 -37.49 -14.36
C GLU A 603 45.99 -37.97 -13.66
N THR A 604 46.84 -37.04 -13.25
CA THR A 604 48.10 -37.33 -12.57
C THR A 604 47.85 -38.01 -11.22
N THR A 605 46.86 -37.56 -10.46
CA THR A 605 46.42 -38.20 -9.20
C THR A 605 45.96 -39.63 -9.46
N THR A 606 45.14 -39.86 -10.49
CA THR A 606 44.69 -41.21 -10.88
C THR A 606 45.87 -42.12 -11.22
N ARG A 607 46.84 -41.62 -12.00
CA ARG A 607 48.06 -42.36 -12.37
C ARG A 607 48.95 -42.68 -11.18
N VAL A 608 49.06 -41.77 -10.22
CA VAL A 608 49.84 -41.98 -8.98
C VAL A 608 49.14 -42.97 -8.05
N LEU A 609 47.81 -42.92 -7.94
CA LEU A 609 47.03 -43.88 -7.16
C LEU A 609 47.14 -45.31 -7.71
N ALA A 610 47.15 -45.47 -9.04
CA ALA A 610 47.34 -46.78 -9.70
C ALA A 610 48.70 -47.44 -9.40
N SER A 611 49.68 -46.70 -8.89
CA SER A 611 50.98 -47.25 -8.45
C SER A 611 50.95 -47.89 -7.06
N LEU A 612 49.85 -47.75 -6.32
CA LEU A 612 49.63 -48.41 -5.03
C LEU A 612 49.07 -49.82 -5.25
N THR A 613 48.97 -50.61 -4.19
CA THR A 613 48.25 -51.88 -4.29
C THR A 613 46.75 -51.62 -4.50
N PRO A 614 46.00 -52.47 -5.22
CA PRO A 614 44.58 -52.24 -5.51
C PRO A 614 43.72 -52.00 -4.26
N ARG A 615 44.11 -52.60 -3.13
CA ARG A 615 43.46 -52.41 -1.83
C ARG A 615 43.76 -51.04 -1.20
N GLU A 616 44.99 -50.56 -1.30
CA GLU A 616 45.39 -49.23 -0.80
C GLU A 616 44.78 -48.11 -1.65
N GLU A 617 44.77 -48.27 -2.97
CA GLU A 617 44.16 -47.34 -3.92
C GLU A 617 42.66 -47.17 -3.67
N ARG A 618 41.91 -48.28 -3.56
CA ARG A 618 40.46 -48.23 -3.37
C ARG A 618 40.07 -47.64 -2.01
N VAL A 619 40.85 -47.89 -0.96
CA VAL A 619 40.67 -47.22 0.35
C VAL A 619 40.85 -45.70 0.22
N LEU A 620 41.88 -45.23 -0.47
CA LEU A 620 42.10 -43.79 -0.65
C LEU A 620 41.04 -43.13 -1.53
N ARG A 621 40.62 -43.77 -2.63
CA ARG A 621 39.56 -43.23 -3.49
C ARG A 621 38.22 -43.08 -2.77
N MET A 622 37.83 -44.09 -1.98
CA MET A 622 36.57 -44.04 -1.22
C MET A 622 36.65 -43.06 -0.05
N ARG A 623 37.82 -42.95 0.59
CA ARG A 623 38.02 -42.05 1.73
C ARG A 623 38.00 -40.57 1.35
N PHE A 624 38.59 -40.22 0.21
CA PHE A 624 38.71 -38.83 -0.26
C PHE A 624 37.76 -38.49 -1.42
N GLY A 625 36.83 -39.40 -1.78
CA GLY A 625 35.88 -39.18 -2.87
C GLY A 625 36.50 -39.08 -4.27
N ILE A 626 37.72 -39.59 -4.49
CA ILE A 626 38.43 -39.43 -5.77
C ILE A 626 37.78 -40.34 -6.83
N GLY A 627 37.02 -39.73 -7.74
CA GLY A 627 36.26 -40.43 -8.78
C GLY A 627 34.93 -41.02 -8.28
N MET A 628 34.43 -40.55 -7.13
CA MET A 628 33.13 -40.89 -6.58
C MET A 628 32.39 -39.59 -6.21
N ASN A 629 31.06 -39.64 -6.13
CA ASN A 629 30.27 -38.45 -5.84
C ASN A 629 30.36 -38.01 -4.36
N THR A 630 30.77 -38.92 -3.46
CA THR A 630 30.86 -38.67 -2.02
C THR A 630 32.10 -39.34 -1.42
N ASP A 631 32.65 -38.70 -0.38
CA ASP A 631 33.62 -39.30 0.51
C ASP A 631 32.94 -40.25 1.52
N HIS A 632 33.66 -41.28 1.94
CA HIS A 632 33.16 -42.29 2.88
C HIS A 632 33.91 -42.23 4.21
N THR A 633 33.21 -42.52 5.31
CA THR A 633 33.83 -42.58 6.63
C THR A 633 34.76 -43.80 6.78
N LEU A 634 35.73 -43.77 7.72
CA LEU A 634 36.61 -44.94 7.97
C LEU A 634 35.82 -46.20 8.36
N GLU A 635 34.63 -46.01 8.94
CA GLU A 635 33.75 -47.08 9.37
C GLU A 635 32.98 -47.68 8.19
N GLU A 636 32.42 -46.84 7.32
CA GLU A 636 31.79 -47.28 6.06
C GLU A 636 32.77 -48.00 5.13
N VAL A 637 33.99 -47.47 4.97
CA VAL A 637 35.05 -48.14 4.22
C VAL A 637 35.44 -49.46 4.88
N GLY A 638 35.45 -49.52 6.22
CA GLY A 638 35.70 -50.74 6.99
C GLY A 638 34.66 -51.82 6.73
N GLN A 639 33.37 -51.45 6.69
CA GLN A 639 32.27 -52.36 6.37
C GLN A 639 32.42 -52.97 4.97
N GLN A 640 32.74 -52.16 3.96
CA GLN A 640 32.90 -52.63 2.57
C GLN A 640 34.10 -53.58 2.38
N PHE A 641 35.18 -53.41 3.14
CA PHE A 641 36.34 -54.31 3.10
C PHE A 641 36.26 -55.46 4.12
N SER A 642 35.19 -55.55 4.91
CA SER A 642 35.04 -56.48 6.04
C SER A 642 36.21 -56.43 7.03
N VAL A 643 36.60 -55.21 7.39
CA VAL A 643 37.77 -54.89 8.20
C VAL A 643 37.43 -53.84 9.25
N THR A 644 38.10 -53.89 10.41
CA THR A 644 37.89 -52.90 11.47
C THR A 644 38.30 -51.49 11.04
N ARG A 645 37.62 -50.48 11.60
CA ARG A 645 37.93 -49.04 11.40
C ARG A 645 39.43 -48.73 11.56
N GLU A 646 40.05 -49.23 12.63
CA GLU A 646 41.48 -48.97 12.91
C GLU A 646 42.39 -49.59 11.84
N ARG A 647 41.99 -50.72 11.26
CA ARG A 647 42.77 -51.35 10.20
C ARG A 647 42.67 -50.58 8.87
N ILE A 648 41.53 -49.94 8.55
CA ILE A 648 41.44 -49.01 7.42
C ILE A 648 42.34 -47.79 7.65
N ARG A 649 42.35 -47.22 8.86
CA ARG A 649 43.25 -46.10 9.23
C ARG A 649 44.72 -46.45 9.04
N GLN A 650 45.13 -47.67 9.41
CA GLN A 650 46.48 -48.17 9.18
C GLN A 650 46.83 -48.28 7.69
N ILE A 651 45.89 -48.79 6.87
CA ILE A 651 46.07 -48.91 5.42
C ILE A 651 46.20 -47.52 4.78
N GLU A 652 45.35 -46.57 5.17
CA GLU A 652 45.42 -45.17 4.73
C GLU A 652 46.78 -44.54 5.08
N ALA A 653 47.20 -44.61 6.35
CA ALA A 653 48.47 -44.05 6.78
C ALA A 653 49.67 -44.68 6.07
N LYS A 654 49.61 -45.99 5.79
CA LYS A 654 50.63 -46.70 5.02
C LYS A 654 50.65 -46.27 3.55
N ALA A 655 49.47 -46.10 2.93
CA ALA A 655 49.34 -45.64 1.55
C ALA A 655 49.85 -44.19 1.41
N LEU A 656 49.46 -43.29 2.30
CA LEU A 656 49.95 -41.90 2.34
C LEU A 656 51.48 -41.85 2.55
N ARG A 657 52.05 -42.71 3.41
CA ARG A 657 53.51 -42.81 3.59
C ARG A 657 54.22 -43.24 2.30
N LYS A 658 53.64 -44.16 1.53
CA LYS A 658 54.16 -44.57 0.21
C LYS A 658 54.06 -43.44 -0.82
N LEU A 659 52.96 -42.68 -0.82
CA LEU A 659 52.78 -41.53 -1.72
C LEU A 659 53.73 -40.37 -1.40
N LYS A 660 54.12 -40.20 -0.13
CA LYS A 660 55.10 -39.20 0.30
C LYS A 660 56.53 -39.46 -0.19
N HIS A 661 56.85 -40.66 -0.65
CA HIS A 661 58.18 -40.98 -1.16
C HIS A 661 58.54 -40.09 -2.37
N PRO A 662 59.76 -39.49 -2.44
CA PRO A 662 60.13 -38.49 -3.45
C PRO A 662 59.87 -38.88 -4.91
N SER A 663 59.97 -40.17 -5.24
CA SER A 663 59.70 -40.67 -6.59
C SER A 663 58.24 -40.54 -7.04
N ARG A 664 57.29 -40.54 -6.09
CA ARG A 664 55.85 -40.41 -6.37
C ARG A 664 55.35 -38.98 -6.08
N SER A 665 55.81 -38.39 -4.97
CA SER A 665 55.39 -37.04 -4.57
C SER A 665 55.87 -35.94 -5.52
N ARG A 666 57.03 -36.10 -6.19
CA ARG A 666 57.53 -35.09 -7.16
C ARG A 666 56.54 -34.78 -8.28
N LYS A 667 55.75 -35.77 -8.73
CA LYS A 667 54.74 -35.58 -9.79
C LYS A 667 53.49 -34.81 -9.34
N LEU A 668 53.18 -34.86 -8.05
CA LEU A 668 52.04 -34.13 -7.47
C LEU A 668 52.45 -32.78 -6.89
N ARG A 669 53.73 -32.65 -6.49
CA ARG A 669 54.27 -31.43 -5.90
C ARG A 669 54.30 -30.25 -6.88
N SER A 670 54.40 -30.51 -8.18
CA SER A 670 54.30 -29.46 -9.21
C SER A 670 52.96 -28.72 -9.20
N PHE A 671 51.90 -29.30 -8.64
CA PHE A 671 50.58 -28.68 -8.52
C PHE A 671 50.37 -27.94 -7.18
N LEU A 672 51.38 -27.91 -6.30
CA LEU A 672 51.33 -27.16 -5.04
C LEU A 672 52.10 -25.83 -5.11
N ASP A 673 53.05 -25.73 -6.04
CA ASP A 673 53.90 -24.54 -6.24
C ASP A 673 53.37 -23.63 -7.37
N SER A 674 52.18 -23.92 -7.92
CA SER A 674 51.47 -23.12 -8.92
C SER A 674 50.24 -22.46 -8.31
#